data_AF-A0A8H5UT40-F1
#
_entry.id   AF-A0A8H5UT40-F1
#
_cell.length_a   1.000
_cell.length_b   1.000
_cell.length_c   1.000
_cell.angle_alpha   90.00
_cell.angle_beta   90.00
_cell.angle_gamma   90.00
#
_symmetry.space_group_name_H-M   'P 1'
#
loop_
_entity.id
_entity.type
_entity.pdbx_description
1 polymer ?
#
loop_
_entity_poly.entity_id
_entity_poly.type
_entity_poly.pdbx_seq_one_letter_code
_entity_poly.pdbx_strand_id
1 'polypeptide(L)'
;MAMRTDIEHYDAPVSGGASSQANNAIEKGHVNSESDVKHHVLIDLIHEIATKDSDRVFTYTPSSSDPQDGWKPVTHLHLANAVDYLAHDISKTVTKSSDNEVPTVAYIGPNDFRYTAILLACVKAGCKALFISPRNTPAVQISLFEATNSQYLYTTESFKLALQPCFDQRAMEVFMIESIDHLLSVAPKPFPYSRTVEQARWDPLVVLHTSGSTGVPKPVFLKQGTLCALEDYLALPKFHGSPYPFNEWAERASKIFMGMPMYHAAGTYLPLSFIYTGLSAVMPFPNQPLNVDTAMDYLKHSGADGAMLPPSVIDELAASEEGKEALAKLKLLITGGGSLSTEAGNMLADRGVILRNVISSTELFPLAPYSPQDPKLWRYFIFDAEAMGIDWQHRDSNEYELVVRRKASDPGSQGCFYNFPELSEWRTNDIFEPHPTLKDHWLYKGRADDIIVFSNGEKLNPLTIEGIVSDHPLVKSALVVGQKMFQAALIIEPIAEAQPKDDAEARALLDKIWPTIEKANAETVAHGRIAANFVAFADPALPFARADKGTVQRGKTVNLYTDFISALYEKAEMLEDGPSITLDFSNDDALTDSIISLFVTKLGVEKLEPDTDFFSVGVDSLQVMTAANLLRGALHRAGVETSTITPRVIYRNPTAKALAEYIQSLRSGASDDDEEKQEINQIKAQVAKYTRNLPAPRTGKQAPLDDGQTVIVTGTTGSLGAYMLDQLCRLESVKKIIALNRSDDGGVSRQPSINEFRGLTTDLSKVEFIHADLSLPDLGLGQSKYDSLLVDVDRVIHNAWPVNFKFTMSSFESHVRGVRHLVDFSSAASKNVPIIFISSIGTVDRWSLPDAVPEEALHDLNLPSMAYGRSKLAASLILDAAAEESGIPAASVRVGQIAGSRGEKGLWNRQEIIPSMIASSVHLGVLPDHLGGQQEIAWTPIEDIAGLILDVAGITVQKPISEISGYFHGVNPATTSWSDIAPAVKDFYGDRLKLVSVGEWVAKLEASSKEENVDFDKNPGVKLLDTYRGLFAVGQGFQAAKYDMERTKSHSPTMRELGPVTPELMKNWCRQWGF
;
A
#
# COMPACT_ATOMS: atom_id res chain seq x y z
N MET A 1 16.52 47.20 46.00
CA MET A 1 15.18 46.65 46.24
C MET A 1 15.37 45.15 46.40
N ALA A 2 15.66 44.64 47.61
CA ALA A 2 14.72 44.37 48.70
C ALA A 2 13.55 43.49 48.18
N MET A 3 13.33 42.26 48.61
CA MET A 3 13.46 41.69 49.97
C MET A 3 13.88 40.22 49.96
N ARG A 4 14.80 39.88 50.89
CA ARG A 4 14.86 38.62 51.63
C ARG A 4 13.79 38.65 52.72
N THR A 5 13.31 37.48 53.13
CA THR A 5 13.14 37.05 54.55
C THR A 5 12.73 35.57 54.51
N ASP A 6 13.56 34.60 54.92
CA ASP A 6 13.97 34.25 56.31
C ASP A 6 12.87 33.41 57.02
N ILE A 7 13.09 32.35 57.80
CA ILE A 7 14.26 31.53 58.22
C ILE A 7 13.70 30.50 59.26
N GLU A 8 14.31 29.30 59.36
CA GLU A 8 14.50 28.50 60.61
C GLU A 8 13.27 27.87 61.36
N HIS A 9 13.32 26.72 62.07
CA HIS A 9 14.40 25.88 62.61
C HIS A 9 13.87 24.54 63.26
N TYR A 10 14.79 23.56 63.41
CA TYR A 10 14.93 22.49 64.44
C TYR A 10 13.81 21.46 64.76
N ASP A 11 14.07 20.14 64.56
CA ASP A 11 14.70 19.23 65.54
C ASP A 11 14.77 17.76 65.02
N ALA A 12 15.82 17.02 65.41
CA ALA A 12 16.02 15.57 65.22
C ALA A 12 15.98 14.87 66.60
N PRO A 13 16.30 13.56 66.81
CA PRO A 13 16.30 12.34 65.97
C PRO A 13 15.60 11.13 66.67
N VAL A 14 15.31 10.00 65.98
CA VAL A 14 15.41 8.65 66.59
C VAL A 14 15.88 7.60 65.57
N SER A 15 16.88 6.85 66.01
CA SER A 15 17.68 5.79 65.40
C SER A 15 16.96 4.46 65.10
N GLY A 16 17.45 3.75 64.09
CA GLY A 16 17.28 2.29 63.92
C GLY A 16 18.02 1.80 62.69
N GLY A 17 19.25 1.33 62.85
CA GLY A 17 20.17 1.02 61.75
C GLY A 17 19.89 -0.30 61.03
N ALA A 18 20.35 -0.36 59.78
CA ALA A 18 20.81 -1.59 59.13
C ALA A 18 21.91 -1.22 58.12
N SER A 19 22.94 -2.06 58.10
CA SER A 19 24.25 -1.94 57.48
C SER A 19 24.25 -1.56 55.99
N SER A 20 25.10 -0.59 55.65
CA SER A 20 25.56 -0.33 54.28
C SER A 20 26.41 -1.48 53.75
N GLN A 21 25.94 -2.17 52.71
CA GLN A 21 26.81 -2.84 51.74
C GLN A 21 26.86 -1.99 50.47
N ALA A 22 28.08 -1.69 50.05
CA ALA A 22 28.41 -0.77 48.99
C ALA A 22 28.00 -1.35 47.62
N ASN A 23 27.12 -0.64 46.91
CA ASN A 23 26.92 -0.82 45.48
C ASN A 23 28.13 -0.24 44.73
N ASN A 24 29.01 -1.10 44.22
CA ASN A 24 29.94 -0.73 43.16
C ASN A 24 29.16 -0.58 41.84
N ALA A 25 28.56 0.59 41.65
CA ALA A 25 28.10 1.02 40.34
C ALA A 25 29.34 1.32 39.48
N ILE A 26 29.42 0.69 38.31
CA ILE A 26 30.33 1.08 37.23
C ILE A 26 30.08 2.58 36.95
N GLU A 27 31.15 3.37 36.95
CA GLU A 27 31.14 4.84 36.97
C GLU A 27 30.17 5.46 35.95
N LYS A 28 29.18 6.22 36.44
CA LYS A 28 28.34 7.11 35.62
C LYS A 28 29.13 8.37 35.26
N GLY A 29 29.84 8.35 34.14
CA GLY A 29 30.40 9.54 33.51
C GLY A 29 29.35 10.30 32.70
N HIS A 30 29.12 11.57 33.01
CA HIS A 30 28.52 12.52 32.06
C HIS A 30 29.51 12.76 30.93
N VAL A 31 29.11 12.57 29.68
CA VAL A 31 29.97 12.89 28.53
C VAL A 31 29.33 13.92 27.61
N ASN A 32 30.00 15.06 27.48
CA ASN A 32 29.81 16.01 26.40
C ASN A 32 30.60 15.53 25.16
N SER A 33 29.96 15.63 23.99
CA SER A 33 30.51 15.68 22.62
C SER A 33 31.84 14.95 22.33
N GLU A 34 31.77 13.88 21.53
CA GLU A 34 32.85 13.02 21.01
C GLU A 34 33.59 12.16 22.06
N SER A 35 32.94 11.10 22.57
CA SER A 35 33.61 10.07 23.37
C SER A 35 33.41 8.67 22.80
N ASP A 36 34.52 7.93 22.66
CA ASP A 36 34.55 6.52 22.30
C ASP A 36 33.67 5.68 23.25
N VAL A 37 32.51 5.24 22.76
CA VAL A 37 31.70 4.22 23.44
C VAL A 37 32.56 2.96 23.56
N LYS A 38 32.81 2.50 24.79
CA LYS A 38 33.59 1.29 25.02
C LYS A 38 32.71 0.08 24.69
N HIS A 39 32.89 -0.48 23.50
CA HIS A 39 32.24 -1.73 23.10
C HIS A 39 32.80 -2.94 23.84
N HIS A 40 31.93 -3.87 24.18
CA HIS A 40 32.30 -5.13 24.81
C HIS A 40 32.02 -6.33 23.90
N VAL A 41 32.90 -7.32 23.97
CA VAL A 41 32.58 -8.68 23.52
C VAL A 41 31.63 -9.29 24.55
N LEU A 42 30.42 -9.68 24.13
CA LEU A 42 29.35 -10.13 25.04
C LEU A 42 29.80 -11.24 25.99
N ILE A 43 30.55 -12.22 25.48
CA ILE A 43 31.09 -13.32 26.28
C ILE A 43 32.01 -12.80 27.40
N ASP A 44 32.91 -11.87 27.06
CA ASP A 44 33.86 -11.31 28.03
C ASP A 44 33.14 -10.46 29.08
N LEU A 45 32.10 -9.72 28.69
CA LEU A 45 31.26 -8.96 29.62
C LEU A 45 30.56 -9.89 30.64
N ILE A 46 30.03 -11.02 30.20
CA ILE A 46 29.40 -12.01 31.09
C ILE A 46 30.41 -12.57 32.08
N HIS A 47 31.61 -12.93 31.61
CA HIS A 47 32.70 -13.43 32.47
C HIS A 47 33.20 -12.37 33.45
N GLU A 48 33.31 -11.11 33.00
CA GLU A 48 33.67 -9.98 33.85
C GLU A 48 32.66 -9.78 34.98
N ILE A 49 31.36 -9.77 34.66
CA ILE A 49 30.29 -9.65 35.66
C ILE A 49 30.32 -10.86 36.60
N ALA A 50 30.39 -12.09 36.09
CA ALA A 50 30.44 -13.29 36.92
C ALA A 50 31.63 -13.32 37.90
N THR A 51 32.76 -12.69 37.53
CA THR A 51 33.96 -12.61 38.36
C THR A 51 33.89 -11.48 39.38
N LYS A 52 33.37 -10.30 38.98
CA LYS A 52 33.34 -9.09 39.82
C LYS A 52 32.12 -9.00 40.73
N ASP A 53 31.00 -9.58 40.30
CA ASP A 53 29.69 -9.52 40.95
C ASP A 53 28.93 -10.84 40.72
N SER A 54 29.45 -11.92 41.32
CA SER A 54 28.97 -13.30 41.11
C SER A 54 27.51 -13.52 41.50
N ASP A 55 26.97 -12.68 42.38
CA ASP A 55 25.60 -12.76 42.89
C ASP A 55 24.61 -11.95 42.04
N ARG A 56 25.09 -11.18 41.04
CA ARG A 56 24.23 -10.40 40.15
C ARG A 56 23.27 -11.32 39.39
N VAL A 57 21.98 -11.12 39.62
CA VAL A 57 20.94 -11.92 39.00
C VAL A 57 20.80 -11.55 37.52
N PHE A 58 20.85 -12.57 36.67
CA PHE A 58 20.59 -12.46 35.23
C PHE A 58 19.11 -12.69 34.95
N THR A 59 18.57 -13.83 35.41
CA THR A 59 17.15 -14.18 35.25
C THR A 59 16.58 -14.76 36.54
N TYR A 60 15.26 -14.79 36.63
CA TYR A 60 14.52 -15.54 37.64
C TYR A 60 13.77 -16.67 36.93
N THR A 61 13.93 -17.91 37.39
CA THR A 61 13.24 -19.09 36.84
C THR A 61 12.25 -19.66 37.86
N PRO A 62 11.13 -20.26 37.45
CA PRO A 62 10.21 -20.91 38.38
C PRO A 62 10.91 -21.88 39.33
N SER A 63 10.51 -21.86 40.60
CA SER A 63 11.05 -22.77 41.63
C SER A 63 10.48 -24.19 41.50
N SER A 64 9.23 -24.32 41.01
CA SER A 64 8.52 -25.58 40.83
C SER A 64 7.53 -25.49 39.65
N SER A 65 6.58 -26.43 39.56
CA SER A 65 5.42 -26.40 38.64
C SER A 65 4.21 -25.63 39.20
N ASP A 66 4.28 -25.08 40.42
CA ASP A 66 3.27 -24.24 41.04
C ASP A 66 3.78 -22.77 41.14
N PRO A 67 3.10 -21.78 40.52
CA PRO A 67 3.46 -20.37 40.64
C PRO A 67 3.58 -19.85 42.08
N GLN A 68 2.85 -20.43 43.03
CA GLN A 68 2.88 -20.02 44.44
C GLN A 68 4.22 -20.29 45.12
N ASP A 69 5.00 -21.25 44.62
CA ASP A 69 6.35 -21.55 45.12
C ASP A 69 7.40 -20.51 44.69
N GLY A 70 7.00 -19.54 43.86
CA GLY A 70 7.81 -18.42 43.47
C GLY A 70 8.89 -18.74 42.43
N TRP A 71 9.83 -17.80 42.27
CA TRP A 71 10.93 -17.89 41.31
C TRP A 71 12.27 -17.80 42.02
N LYS A 72 13.23 -18.63 41.60
CA LYS A 72 14.60 -18.65 42.11
C LYS A 72 15.56 -17.87 41.18
N PRO A 73 16.56 -17.19 41.75
CA PRO A 73 17.52 -16.41 40.97
C PRO A 73 18.50 -17.31 40.20
N VAL A 74 18.83 -16.89 38.98
CA VAL A 74 19.91 -17.42 38.15
C VAL A 74 20.92 -16.30 37.94
N THR A 75 22.13 -16.44 38.48
CA THR A 75 23.16 -15.41 38.45
C THR A 75 23.98 -15.43 37.16
N HIS A 76 24.78 -14.39 36.94
CA HIS A 76 25.75 -14.37 35.84
C HIS A 76 26.82 -15.46 35.98
N LEU A 77 27.14 -15.89 37.21
CA LEU A 77 28.02 -17.04 37.44
C LEU A 77 27.37 -18.34 36.96
N HIS A 78 26.09 -18.57 37.25
CA HIS A 78 25.37 -19.71 36.69
C HIS A 78 25.35 -19.67 35.15
N LEU A 79 25.14 -18.48 34.56
CA LEU A 79 25.19 -18.30 33.11
C LEU A 79 26.57 -18.66 32.53
N ALA A 80 27.65 -18.10 33.07
CA ALA A 80 29.01 -18.35 32.61
C ALA A 80 29.36 -19.85 32.69
N ASN A 81 29.04 -20.51 33.81
CA ASN A 81 29.27 -21.93 34.01
C ASN A 81 28.45 -22.80 33.05
N ALA A 82 27.15 -22.52 32.88
CA ALA A 82 26.31 -23.27 31.96
C ALA A 82 26.80 -23.14 30.51
N VAL A 83 27.21 -21.93 30.11
CA VAL A 83 27.78 -21.64 28.78
C VAL A 83 29.07 -22.42 28.55
N ASP A 84 30.00 -22.42 29.52
CA ASP A 84 31.25 -23.17 29.40
C ASP A 84 31.02 -24.68 29.34
N TYR A 85 30.11 -25.19 30.17
CA TYR A 85 29.74 -26.60 30.18
C TYR A 85 29.20 -27.04 28.82
N LEU A 86 28.23 -26.30 28.28
CA LEU A 86 27.64 -26.59 26.98
C LEU A 86 28.62 -26.36 25.83
N ALA A 87 29.54 -25.39 25.92
CA ALA A 87 30.55 -25.18 24.89
C ALA A 87 31.52 -26.36 24.81
N HIS A 88 31.94 -26.93 25.96
CA HIS A 88 32.72 -28.16 26.00
C HIS A 88 31.94 -29.34 25.40
N ASP A 89 30.65 -29.45 25.69
CA ASP A 89 29.81 -30.50 25.14
C ASP A 89 29.66 -30.38 23.61
N ILE A 90 29.25 -29.22 23.12
CA ILE A 90 29.10 -28.90 21.69
C ILE A 90 30.42 -29.15 20.94
N SER A 91 31.57 -28.77 21.52
CA SER A 91 32.88 -28.99 20.87
C SER A 91 33.26 -30.47 20.69
N LYS A 92 32.65 -31.38 21.45
CA LYS A 92 32.86 -32.83 21.34
C LYS A 92 31.87 -33.49 20.38
N THR A 93 30.66 -32.93 20.27
CA THR A 93 29.57 -33.51 19.48
C THR A 93 29.52 -32.96 18.06
N VAL A 94 29.79 -31.67 17.87
CA VAL A 94 29.73 -31.00 16.57
C VAL A 94 31.07 -31.09 15.86
N THR A 95 31.08 -31.74 14.70
CA THR A 95 32.28 -31.84 13.86
C THR A 95 32.36 -30.66 12.89
N LYS A 96 33.55 -30.06 12.76
CA LYS A 96 33.86 -29.03 11.75
C LYS A 96 34.72 -29.62 10.65
N SER A 97 34.35 -29.37 9.40
CA SER A 97 35.07 -29.79 8.20
C SER A 97 36.27 -28.89 7.90
N SER A 98 36.27 -27.65 8.42
CA SER A 98 37.39 -26.70 8.33
C SER A 98 37.32 -25.64 9.42
N ASP A 99 38.43 -24.95 9.67
CA ASP A 99 38.51 -23.86 10.67
C ASP A 99 37.60 -22.67 10.35
N ASN A 100 37.23 -22.48 9.07
CA ASN A 100 36.36 -21.40 8.62
C ASN A 100 34.87 -21.77 8.60
N GLU A 101 34.54 -23.05 8.84
CA GLU A 101 33.16 -23.49 8.89
C GLU A 101 32.49 -23.06 10.20
N VAL A 102 31.26 -22.55 10.11
CA VAL A 102 30.40 -22.25 11.27
C VAL A 102 29.15 -23.11 11.20
N PRO A 103 29.16 -24.33 11.80
CA PRO A 103 28.03 -25.24 11.79
C PRO A 103 26.79 -24.66 12.47
N THR A 104 25.62 -25.06 11.98
CA THR A 104 24.32 -24.68 12.57
C THR A 104 23.84 -25.75 13.55
N VAL A 105 23.70 -25.38 14.82
CA VAL A 105 23.12 -26.23 15.87
C VAL A 105 21.68 -25.78 16.10
N ALA A 106 20.71 -26.59 15.69
CA ALA A 106 19.30 -26.34 15.98
C ALA A 106 19.02 -26.58 17.46
N TYR A 107 18.16 -25.74 18.05
CA TYR A 107 17.66 -25.93 19.40
C TYR A 107 16.14 -25.75 19.46
N ILE A 108 15.50 -26.71 20.12
CA ILE A 108 14.08 -26.69 20.45
C ILE A 108 13.89 -27.33 21.82
N GLY A 109 13.21 -26.62 22.70
CA GLY A 109 12.98 -27.13 24.05
C GLY A 109 12.05 -26.22 24.84
N PRO A 110 11.97 -26.47 26.15
CA PRO A 110 11.13 -25.68 27.03
C PRO A 110 11.58 -24.20 27.09
N ASN A 111 10.62 -23.29 27.26
CA ASN A 111 10.82 -21.84 27.13
C ASN A 111 11.53 -21.23 28.36
N ASP A 112 12.83 -21.46 28.49
CA ASP A 112 13.62 -21.07 29.67
C ASP A 112 15.08 -20.69 29.36
N PHE A 113 15.86 -20.54 30.44
CA PHE A 113 17.29 -20.22 30.49
C PHE A 113 18.17 -21.01 29.51
N ARG A 114 17.80 -22.24 29.14
CA ARG A 114 18.60 -23.07 28.21
C ARG A 114 18.78 -22.42 26.85
N TYR A 115 17.80 -21.65 26.37
CA TYR A 115 17.93 -20.90 25.12
C TYR A 115 19.14 -19.96 25.17
N THR A 116 19.27 -19.14 26.21
CA THR A 116 20.42 -18.23 26.34
C THR A 116 21.74 -18.99 26.51
N ALA A 117 21.75 -20.04 27.34
CA ALA A 117 22.95 -20.82 27.59
C ALA A 117 23.48 -21.49 26.30
N ILE A 118 22.61 -22.14 25.51
CA ILE A 118 23.03 -22.80 24.29
C ILE A 118 23.45 -21.81 23.19
N LEU A 119 22.78 -20.66 23.07
CA LEU A 119 23.15 -19.60 22.13
C LEU A 119 24.60 -19.16 22.37
N LEU A 120 24.93 -18.79 23.61
CA LEU A 120 26.25 -18.31 23.96
C LEU A 120 27.29 -19.42 23.92
N ALA A 121 26.91 -20.67 24.22
CA ALA A 121 27.78 -21.83 24.08
C ALA A 121 28.13 -22.10 22.62
N CYS A 122 27.17 -21.99 21.69
CA CYS A 122 27.43 -22.05 20.25
C CYS A 122 28.43 -20.96 19.83
N VAL A 123 28.23 -19.72 20.28
CA VAL A 123 29.16 -18.61 20.03
C VAL A 123 30.58 -18.96 20.50
N LYS A 124 30.75 -19.44 21.75
CA LYS A 124 32.06 -19.84 22.27
C LYS A 124 32.68 -21.01 21.50
N ALA A 125 31.87 -21.99 21.11
CA ALA A 125 32.31 -23.14 20.34
C ALA A 125 32.53 -22.84 18.84
N GLY A 126 32.31 -21.61 18.37
CA GLY A 126 32.42 -21.22 16.96
C GLY A 126 31.39 -21.92 16.07
N CYS A 127 30.17 -22.06 16.57
CA CYS A 127 28.98 -22.53 15.88
C CYS A 127 27.92 -21.42 15.91
N LYS A 128 26.78 -21.63 15.24
CA LYS A 128 25.61 -20.73 15.35
C LYS A 128 24.38 -21.52 15.78
N ALA A 129 23.63 -20.98 16.73
CA ALA A 129 22.36 -21.57 17.14
C ALA A 129 21.26 -21.24 16.12
N LEU A 130 20.37 -22.19 15.83
CA LEU A 130 19.09 -21.96 15.16
C LEU A 130 17.96 -22.21 16.14
N PHE A 131 17.14 -21.20 16.41
CA PHE A 131 15.92 -21.40 17.22
C PHE A 131 14.72 -21.61 16.33
N ILE A 132 14.02 -22.72 16.54
CA ILE A 132 12.80 -23.08 15.82
C ILE A 132 11.59 -23.02 16.74
N SER A 133 10.43 -22.67 16.18
CA SER A 133 9.18 -22.65 16.94
C SER A 133 8.66 -24.09 17.09
N PRO A 134 8.25 -24.52 18.29
CA PRO A 134 7.62 -25.83 18.47
C PRO A 134 6.22 -25.92 17.85
N ARG A 135 5.65 -24.81 17.40
CA ARG A 135 4.33 -24.77 16.74
C ARG A 135 4.41 -24.98 15.22
N ASN A 136 5.61 -25.05 14.66
CA ASN A 136 5.82 -25.32 13.24
C ASN A 136 5.42 -26.77 12.88
N THR A 137 4.85 -26.95 11.69
CA THR A 137 4.61 -28.28 11.13
C THR A 137 5.93 -28.99 10.80
N PRO A 138 5.97 -30.33 10.72
CA PRO A 138 7.19 -31.05 10.35
C PRO A 138 7.83 -30.57 9.04
N ALA A 139 7.01 -30.28 8.03
CA ALA A 139 7.48 -29.75 6.74
C ALA A 139 8.19 -28.39 6.89
N VAL A 140 7.66 -27.51 7.74
CA VAL A 140 8.29 -26.22 8.03
C VAL A 140 9.61 -26.39 8.78
N GLN A 141 9.68 -27.32 9.75
CA GLN A 141 10.93 -27.60 10.46
C GLN A 141 12.01 -28.11 9.50
N ILE A 142 11.66 -29.06 8.63
CA ILE A 142 12.59 -29.60 7.62
C ILE A 142 13.11 -28.47 6.72
N SER A 143 12.22 -27.61 6.21
CA SER A 143 12.59 -26.48 5.36
C SER A 143 13.58 -25.53 6.06
N LEU A 144 13.37 -25.24 7.36
CA LEU A 144 14.30 -24.43 8.14
C LEU A 144 15.65 -25.13 8.35
N PHE A 145 15.66 -26.43 8.59
CA PHE A 145 16.91 -27.17 8.72
C PHE A 145 17.71 -27.22 7.42
N GLU A 146 17.03 -27.35 6.28
CA GLU A 146 17.64 -27.32 4.95
C GLU A 146 18.21 -25.94 4.63
N ALA A 147 17.41 -24.89 4.80
CA ALA A 147 17.80 -23.51 4.49
C ALA A 147 18.98 -23.01 5.34
N THR A 148 19.21 -23.64 6.49
CA THR A 148 20.31 -23.29 7.41
C THR A 148 21.43 -24.33 7.44
N ASN A 149 21.33 -25.40 6.64
CA ASN A 149 22.22 -26.55 6.65
C ASN A 149 22.46 -27.12 8.07
N SER A 150 21.40 -27.22 8.87
CA SER A 150 21.52 -27.72 10.25
C SER A 150 21.49 -29.24 10.30
N GLN A 151 22.57 -29.84 10.80
CA GLN A 151 22.72 -31.30 10.93
C GLN A 151 22.57 -31.77 12.39
N TYR A 152 22.84 -30.88 13.34
CA TYR A 152 22.86 -31.15 14.77
C TYR A 152 21.65 -30.51 15.44
N LEU A 153 20.96 -31.26 16.29
CA LEU A 153 19.82 -30.79 17.09
C LEU A 153 20.06 -31.06 18.56
N TYR A 154 20.00 -30.02 19.38
CA TYR A 154 19.88 -30.16 20.83
C TYR A 154 18.42 -30.00 21.25
N THR A 155 17.93 -30.91 22.08
CA THR A 155 16.54 -30.90 22.54
C THR A 155 16.34 -31.64 23.87
N THR A 156 15.09 -31.74 24.33
CA THR A 156 14.70 -32.55 25.49
C THR A 156 13.83 -33.71 25.04
N GLU A 157 13.58 -34.70 25.90
CA GLU A 157 12.93 -35.96 25.48
C GLU A 157 11.52 -35.72 24.94
N SER A 158 10.77 -34.82 25.59
CA SER A 158 9.42 -34.45 25.16
C SER A 158 9.39 -33.81 23.78
N PHE A 159 10.36 -32.96 23.45
CA PHE A 159 10.44 -32.28 22.16
C PHE A 159 11.06 -33.15 21.07
N LYS A 160 11.95 -34.07 21.43
CA LYS A 160 12.45 -35.11 20.52
C LYS A 160 11.29 -35.96 19.97
N LEU A 161 10.40 -36.40 20.86
CA LEU A 161 9.20 -37.16 20.45
C LEU A 161 8.32 -36.33 19.50
N ALA A 162 8.13 -35.04 19.77
CA ALA A 162 7.35 -34.15 18.90
C ALA A 162 7.97 -33.97 17.50
N LEU A 163 9.31 -34.09 17.38
CA LEU A 163 10.04 -33.97 16.12
C LEU A 163 10.29 -35.29 15.39
N GLN A 164 9.82 -36.42 15.90
CA GLN A 164 10.00 -37.73 15.26
C GLN A 164 9.61 -37.74 13.77
N PRO A 165 8.48 -37.13 13.34
CA PRO A 165 8.11 -37.07 11.92
C PRO A 165 9.12 -36.33 11.03
N CYS A 166 9.95 -35.46 11.60
CA CYS A 166 11.03 -34.78 10.87
C CYS A 166 12.21 -35.72 10.65
N PHE A 167 12.58 -36.50 11.68
CA PHE A 167 13.72 -37.43 11.62
C PHE A 167 13.48 -38.59 10.66
N ASP A 168 12.22 -38.98 10.48
CA ASP A 168 11.82 -40.01 9.50
C ASP A 168 12.05 -39.55 8.06
N GLN A 169 12.07 -38.23 7.80
CA GLN A 169 12.26 -37.64 6.47
C GLN A 169 13.68 -37.11 6.26
N ARG A 170 14.34 -36.65 7.33
CA ARG A 170 15.68 -36.05 7.27
C ARG A 170 16.48 -36.49 8.48
N ALA A 171 17.54 -37.26 8.23
CA ALA A 171 18.46 -37.69 9.28
C ALA A 171 19.12 -36.47 9.96
N MET A 172 19.17 -36.49 11.29
CA MET A 172 19.81 -35.49 12.12
C MET A 172 20.55 -36.14 13.29
N GLU A 173 21.64 -35.53 13.74
CA GLU A 173 22.31 -35.90 14.97
C GLU A 173 21.62 -35.22 16.14
N VAL A 174 20.92 -35.99 16.97
CA VAL A 174 20.07 -35.48 18.05
C VAL A 174 20.74 -35.71 19.41
N PHE A 175 20.97 -34.62 20.14
CA PHE A 175 21.57 -34.60 21.46
C PHE A 175 20.58 -34.09 22.50
N MET A 176 20.72 -34.61 23.71
CA MET A 176 19.87 -34.26 24.84
C MET A 176 20.53 -33.15 25.64
N ILE A 177 19.85 -32.01 25.77
CA ILE A 177 20.30 -30.96 26.67
C ILE A 177 19.98 -31.33 28.12
N GLU A 178 20.90 -31.00 29.03
CA GLU A 178 20.74 -31.24 30.45
C GLU A 178 19.59 -30.44 31.07
N SER A 179 19.15 -30.90 32.25
CA SER A 179 18.12 -30.19 33.04
C SER A 179 18.63 -28.82 33.52
N ILE A 180 17.70 -27.90 33.80
CA ILE A 180 18.06 -26.59 34.37
C ILE A 180 18.82 -26.77 35.69
N ASP A 181 18.34 -27.61 36.60
CA ASP A 181 18.99 -27.81 37.90
C ASP A 181 20.43 -28.32 37.76
N HIS A 182 20.68 -29.20 36.79
CA HIS A 182 22.04 -29.62 36.47
C HIS A 182 22.87 -28.45 35.95
N LEU A 183 22.38 -27.72 34.94
CA LEU A 183 23.09 -26.56 34.36
C LEU A 183 23.35 -25.43 35.37
N LEU A 184 22.53 -25.29 36.40
CA LEU A 184 22.74 -24.32 37.48
C LEU A 184 23.72 -24.83 38.56
N SER A 185 23.98 -26.15 38.62
CA SER A 185 24.87 -26.78 39.61
C SER A 185 26.29 -27.04 39.10
N VAL A 186 26.51 -27.01 37.78
CA VAL A 186 27.82 -27.31 37.19
C VAL A 186 28.85 -26.22 37.49
N ALA A 187 30.11 -26.66 37.66
CA ALA A 187 31.28 -25.80 37.77
C ALA A 187 32.38 -26.32 36.81
N PRO A 188 32.22 -26.12 35.49
CA PRO A 188 33.16 -26.64 34.50
C PRO A 188 34.47 -25.84 34.51
N LYS A 189 35.48 -26.36 33.81
CA LYS A 189 36.65 -25.54 33.46
C LYS A 189 36.24 -24.50 32.41
N PRO A 190 36.75 -23.26 32.46
CA PRO A 190 36.46 -22.25 31.45
C PRO A 190 36.73 -22.75 30.03
N PHE A 191 35.80 -22.48 29.10
CA PHE A 191 36.02 -22.76 27.68
C PHE A 191 36.79 -21.59 27.05
N PRO A 192 37.87 -21.83 26.28
CA PRO A 192 38.66 -20.75 25.70
C PRO A 192 37.84 -19.98 24.65
N TYR A 193 37.84 -18.65 24.76
CA TYR A 193 37.28 -17.75 23.76
C TYR A 193 38.16 -16.51 23.68
N SER A 194 38.66 -16.19 22.49
CA SER A 194 39.57 -15.07 22.27
C SER A 194 39.22 -14.39 20.95
N ARG A 195 38.27 -13.46 21.01
CA ARG A 195 37.88 -12.61 19.89
C ARG A 195 38.04 -11.15 20.29
N THR A 196 38.52 -10.31 19.39
CA THR A 196 38.42 -8.85 19.59
C THR A 196 37.01 -8.37 19.25
N VAL A 197 36.64 -7.15 19.64
CA VAL A 197 35.34 -6.56 19.29
C VAL A 197 35.16 -6.52 17.77
N GLU A 198 36.22 -6.14 17.02
CA GLU A 198 36.20 -6.01 15.56
C GLU A 198 35.94 -7.35 14.87
N GLN A 199 36.37 -8.46 15.47
CA GLN A 199 36.11 -9.81 14.99
C GLN A 199 34.73 -10.29 15.43
N ALA A 200 34.44 -10.20 16.73
CA ALA A 200 33.21 -10.73 17.33
C ALA A 200 31.95 -10.11 16.71
N ARG A 201 31.95 -8.82 16.38
CA ARG A 201 30.80 -8.13 15.77
C ARG A 201 30.35 -8.76 14.43
N TRP A 202 31.24 -9.47 13.74
CA TRP A 202 30.94 -10.19 12.50
C TRP A 202 30.68 -11.68 12.70
N ASP A 203 30.96 -12.22 13.88
CA ASP A 203 30.62 -13.60 14.21
C ASP A 203 29.09 -13.75 14.33
N PRO A 204 28.52 -14.91 13.96
CA PRO A 204 27.11 -15.20 14.17
C PRO A 204 26.73 -15.15 15.65
N LEU A 205 25.53 -14.63 15.92
CA LEU A 205 24.89 -14.67 17.22
C LEU A 205 23.87 -15.82 17.27
N VAL A 206 22.88 -15.77 16.37
CA VAL A 206 21.77 -16.72 16.32
C VAL A 206 21.08 -16.64 14.95
N VAL A 207 20.44 -17.72 14.55
CA VAL A 207 19.51 -17.75 13.42
C VAL A 207 18.09 -17.83 13.99
N LEU A 208 17.26 -16.85 13.66
CA LEU A 208 15.83 -16.85 13.95
C LEU A 208 15.06 -17.03 12.63
N HIS A 209 13.76 -17.23 12.69
CA HIS A 209 12.92 -17.28 11.48
C HIS A 209 11.74 -16.32 11.57
N THR A 210 11.36 -15.77 10.42
CA THR A 210 10.18 -14.93 10.26
C THR A 210 9.12 -15.70 9.50
N SER A 211 7.83 -15.47 9.78
CA SER A 211 6.74 -16.25 9.19
C SER A 211 6.58 -16.12 7.67
N GLY A 212 7.28 -15.17 7.04
CA GLY A 212 7.30 -14.91 5.60
C GLY A 212 5.96 -14.42 5.04
N SER A 213 5.98 -13.46 4.10
CA SER A 213 4.77 -13.08 3.33
C SER A 213 4.26 -14.21 2.42
N THR A 214 5.13 -15.18 2.10
CA THR A 214 4.86 -16.34 1.25
C THR A 214 4.38 -17.59 2.02
N GLY A 215 4.17 -17.48 3.34
CA GLY A 215 3.68 -18.58 4.20
C GLY A 215 4.75 -19.58 4.67
N VAL A 216 5.89 -19.70 3.99
CA VAL A 216 7.05 -20.51 4.42
C VAL A 216 8.02 -19.63 5.23
N PRO A 217 8.36 -20.00 6.48
CA PRO A 217 9.28 -19.22 7.29
C PRO A 217 10.67 -19.08 6.69
N LYS A 218 11.25 -17.86 6.77
CA LYS A 218 12.59 -17.56 6.23
C LYS A 218 13.59 -17.39 7.37
N PRO A 219 14.78 -18.03 7.33
CA PRO A 219 15.81 -17.82 8.33
C PRO A 219 16.44 -16.43 8.18
N VAL A 220 16.74 -15.81 9.32
CA VAL A 220 17.44 -14.53 9.44
C VAL A 220 18.72 -14.79 10.23
N PHE A 221 19.87 -14.55 9.61
CA PHE A 221 21.18 -14.78 10.19
C PHE A 221 21.63 -13.52 10.94
N LEU A 222 21.59 -13.57 12.27
CA LEU A 222 21.90 -12.43 13.12
C LEU A 222 23.34 -12.52 13.62
N LYS A 223 24.05 -11.39 13.62
CA LYS A 223 25.45 -11.28 14.06
C LYS A 223 25.56 -10.57 15.40
N GLN A 224 26.69 -10.74 16.09
CA GLN A 224 26.89 -10.08 17.39
C GLN A 224 26.99 -8.56 17.27
N GLY A 225 27.33 -8.01 16.11
CA GLY A 225 27.39 -6.56 15.88
C GLY A 225 26.06 -5.85 16.17
N THR A 226 24.94 -6.56 16.08
CA THR A 226 23.63 -6.11 16.54
C THR A 226 23.59 -5.76 18.05
N LEU A 227 24.33 -6.48 18.89
CA LEU A 227 24.47 -6.18 20.32
C LEU A 227 25.59 -5.16 20.60
N CYS A 228 26.65 -5.12 19.79
CA CYS A 228 27.63 -4.02 19.87
C CYS A 228 26.97 -2.67 19.59
N ALA A 229 26.09 -2.62 18.58
CA ALA A 229 25.29 -1.45 18.26
C ALA A 229 24.36 -1.01 19.41
N LEU A 230 23.94 -1.93 20.29
CA LEU A 230 23.10 -1.57 21.44
C LEU A 230 23.84 -0.63 22.39
N GLU A 231 25.15 -0.79 22.57
CA GLU A 231 25.95 0.09 23.44
C GLU A 231 25.95 1.53 22.93
N ASP A 232 26.00 1.74 21.61
CA ASP A 232 25.85 3.07 21.00
C ASP A 232 24.47 3.66 21.30
N TYR A 233 23.42 2.85 21.20
CA TYR A 233 22.05 3.28 21.51
C TYR A 233 21.86 3.59 23.00
N LEU A 234 22.47 2.80 23.90
CA LEU A 234 22.47 3.07 25.34
C LEU A 234 23.21 4.36 25.70
N ALA A 235 24.19 4.76 24.88
CA ALA A 235 24.92 6.02 25.03
C ALA A 235 24.20 7.23 24.40
N LEU A 236 23.09 7.03 23.67
CA LEU A 236 22.34 8.14 23.08
C LEU A 236 21.80 9.08 24.17
N PRO A 237 21.80 10.41 23.90
CA PRO A 237 21.23 11.37 24.82
C PRO A 237 19.71 11.17 24.94
N LYS A 238 19.14 11.85 25.94
CA LYS A 238 17.68 11.97 26.02
C LYS A 238 17.15 12.70 24.79
N PHE A 239 16.08 12.17 24.20
CA PHE A 239 15.38 12.77 23.06
C PHE A 239 13.93 13.03 23.45
N HIS A 240 13.42 14.24 23.18
CA HIS A 240 12.12 14.72 23.69
C HIS A 240 11.91 14.49 25.20
N GLY A 241 12.99 14.63 26.00
CA GLY A 241 12.96 14.48 27.45
C GLY A 241 13.04 13.03 27.96
N SER A 242 12.95 12.04 27.08
CA SER A 242 13.01 10.62 27.41
C SER A 242 14.39 10.02 27.17
N PRO A 243 14.93 9.20 28.08
CA PRO A 243 16.10 8.38 27.77
C PRO A 243 15.74 7.31 26.73
N TYR A 244 16.76 6.75 26.07
CA TYR A 244 16.57 5.60 25.19
C TYR A 244 15.84 4.46 25.95
N PRO A 245 14.91 3.70 25.34
CA PRO A 245 13.95 2.86 26.07
C PRO A 245 14.56 1.90 27.08
N PHE A 246 15.67 1.24 26.74
CA PHE A 246 16.33 0.30 27.65
C PHE A 246 16.90 0.97 28.91
N ASN A 247 17.37 2.22 28.80
CA ASN A 247 17.76 3.03 29.95
C ASN A 247 16.53 3.42 30.78
N GLU A 248 15.44 3.83 30.12
CA GLU A 248 14.18 4.15 30.82
C GLU A 248 13.65 2.94 31.62
N TRP A 249 13.70 1.75 31.03
CA TRP A 249 13.20 0.54 31.66
C TRP A 249 13.99 0.20 32.91
N ALA A 250 15.32 0.35 32.85
CA ALA A 250 16.21 0.14 33.99
C ALA A 250 16.05 1.21 35.08
N GLU A 251 15.62 2.42 34.74
CA GLU A 251 15.27 3.47 35.71
C GLU A 251 13.95 3.17 36.44
N ARG A 252 13.02 2.44 35.81
CA ARG A 252 11.65 2.21 36.33
C ARG A 252 11.46 0.87 37.00
N ALA A 253 12.03 -0.19 36.45
CA ALA A 253 11.83 -1.56 36.88
C ALA A 253 13.18 -2.20 37.24
N SER A 254 13.10 -3.24 38.07
CA SER A 254 14.25 -4.09 38.41
C SER A 254 14.08 -5.50 37.85
N LYS A 255 12.83 -5.98 37.78
CA LYS A 255 12.45 -7.31 37.32
C LYS A 255 11.34 -7.19 36.30
N ILE A 256 11.63 -7.61 35.07
CA ILE A 256 10.65 -7.59 33.97
C ILE A 256 10.18 -9.02 33.68
N PHE A 257 8.89 -9.26 33.87
CA PHE A 257 8.27 -10.51 33.43
C PHE A 257 8.28 -10.62 31.90
N MET A 258 8.81 -11.75 31.40
CA MET A 258 9.02 -11.99 29.98
C MET A 258 7.93 -12.87 29.40
N GLY A 259 6.85 -12.25 28.90
CA GLY A 259 5.75 -12.96 28.22
C GLY A 259 6.04 -13.38 26.78
N MET A 260 7.26 -13.18 26.29
CA MET A 260 7.66 -13.47 24.90
C MET A 260 8.45 -14.79 24.81
N PRO A 261 8.20 -15.67 23.83
CA PRO A 261 8.97 -16.90 23.68
C PRO A 261 10.44 -16.66 23.31
N MET A 262 11.34 -17.49 23.84
CA MET A 262 12.80 -17.40 23.66
C MET A 262 13.29 -17.77 22.26
N TYR A 263 12.44 -18.39 21.43
CA TYR A 263 12.71 -18.60 20.01
C TYR A 263 12.25 -17.42 19.13
N HIS A 264 11.69 -16.36 19.72
CA HIS A 264 11.30 -15.12 19.05
C HIS A 264 12.32 -14.00 19.36
N ALA A 265 12.51 -13.07 18.43
CA ALA A 265 13.50 -11.98 18.55
C ALA A 265 13.43 -11.23 19.89
N ALA A 266 12.24 -10.82 20.33
CA ALA A 266 12.07 -10.16 21.64
C ALA A 266 12.49 -11.04 22.83
N GLY A 267 12.15 -12.33 22.83
CA GLY A 267 12.57 -13.24 23.90
C GLY A 267 14.08 -13.51 23.88
N THR A 268 14.71 -13.50 22.71
CA THR A 268 16.17 -13.65 22.59
C THR A 268 16.94 -12.38 22.96
N TYR A 269 16.56 -11.23 22.39
CA TYR A 269 17.31 -9.99 22.54
C TYR A 269 17.16 -9.34 23.91
N LEU A 270 15.96 -9.37 24.50
CA LEU A 270 15.71 -8.64 25.75
C LEU A 270 16.57 -9.15 26.92
N PRO A 271 16.64 -10.46 27.23
CA PRO A 271 17.53 -10.96 28.26
C PRO A 271 19.00 -10.61 28.00
N LEU A 272 19.48 -10.71 26.75
CA LEU A 272 20.85 -10.33 26.40
C LEU A 272 21.11 -8.84 26.60
N SER A 273 20.14 -7.99 26.26
CA SER A 273 20.22 -6.53 26.44
C SER A 273 20.25 -6.13 27.91
N PHE A 274 19.58 -6.90 28.77
CA PHE A 274 19.52 -6.65 30.22
C PHE A 274 20.86 -6.86 30.94
N ILE A 275 21.79 -7.60 30.33
CA ILE A 275 23.18 -7.72 30.83
C ILE A 275 23.85 -6.34 30.87
N TYR A 276 23.61 -5.51 29.86
CA TYR A 276 24.17 -4.16 29.74
C TYR A 276 23.52 -3.16 30.70
N THR A 277 22.22 -3.29 30.98
CA THR A 277 21.46 -2.34 31.80
C THR A 277 21.31 -2.73 33.26
N GLY A 278 21.50 -4.01 33.61
CA GLY A 278 21.31 -4.54 34.96
C GLY A 278 19.88 -4.87 35.36
N LEU A 279 18.97 -4.88 34.39
CA LEU A 279 17.65 -5.50 34.56
C LEU A 279 17.78 -7.02 34.72
N SER A 280 16.80 -7.64 35.37
CA SER A 280 16.65 -9.11 35.37
C SER A 280 15.34 -9.52 34.70
N ALA A 281 15.41 -10.51 33.83
CA ALA A 281 14.22 -11.10 33.22
C ALA A 281 13.60 -12.17 34.14
N VAL A 282 12.29 -12.14 34.31
CA VAL A 282 11.52 -13.17 35.03
C VAL A 282 10.87 -14.08 33.99
N MET A 283 11.32 -15.34 33.95
CA MET A 283 10.94 -16.31 32.92
C MET A 283 9.58 -16.94 33.22
N PRO A 284 8.75 -17.22 32.19
CA PRO A 284 7.49 -17.93 32.37
C PRO A 284 7.72 -19.42 32.68
N PHE A 285 6.65 -20.14 32.96
CA PHE A 285 6.75 -21.60 33.09
C PHE A 285 7.03 -22.24 31.74
N PRO A 286 8.00 -23.16 31.68
CA PRO A 286 8.65 -23.48 30.41
C PRO A 286 7.83 -24.40 29.50
N ASN A 287 6.82 -25.09 30.03
CA ASN A 287 5.98 -26.06 29.32
C ASN A 287 4.50 -25.63 29.17
N GLN A 288 4.18 -24.38 29.50
CA GLN A 288 2.81 -23.87 29.40
C GLN A 288 2.76 -22.63 28.51
N PRO A 289 1.88 -22.58 27.50
CA PRO A 289 1.62 -21.35 26.77
C PRO A 289 1.13 -20.26 27.72
N LEU A 290 1.56 -19.01 27.48
CA LEU A 290 1.03 -17.87 28.21
C LEU A 290 -0.43 -17.64 27.81
N ASN A 291 -1.30 -17.52 28.82
CA ASN A 291 -2.70 -17.11 28.71
C ASN A 291 -3.05 -16.15 29.85
N VAL A 292 -4.28 -15.65 29.90
CA VAL A 292 -4.72 -14.68 30.93
C VAL A 292 -4.55 -15.21 32.36
N ASP A 293 -4.95 -16.45 32.64
CA ASP A 293 -4.89 -17.03 33.99
C ASP A 293 -3.45 -17.19 34.48
N THR A 294 -2.59 -17.79 33.64
CA THR A 294 -1.17 -17.95 33.94
C THR A 294 -0.46 -16.61 34.05
N ALA A 295 -0.79 -15.64 33.19
CA ALA A 295 -0.26 -14.28 33.29
C ALA A 295 -0.64 -13.64 34.63
N MET A 296 -1.90 -13.78 35.06
CA MET A 296 -2.35 -13.28 36.37
C MET A 296 -1.57 -13.90 37.52
N ASP A 297 -1.42 -15.22 37.53
CA ASP A 297 -0.67 -15.92 38.58
C ASP A 297 0.80 -15.50 38.59
N TYR A 298 1.43 -15.38 37.42
CA TYR A 298 2.82 -14.95 37.32
C TYR A 298 3.01 -13.51 37.81
N LEU A 299 2.12 -12.59 37.45
CA LEU A 299 2.17 -11.21 37.93
C LEU A 299 1.99 -11.12 39.45
N LYS A 300 1.17 -11.99 40.05
CA LYS A 300 0.96 -12.04 41.51
C LYS A 300 2.17 -12.60 42.27
N HIS A 301 2.77 -13.68 41.77
CA HIS A 301 3.69 -14.50 42.57
C HIS A 301 5.17 -14.33 42.21
N SER A 302 5.50 -13.79 41.03
CA SER A 302 6.89 -13.69 40.59
C SER A 302 7.70 -12.54 41.20
N GLY A 303 7.02 -11.56 41.78
CA GLY A 303 7.64 -10.35 42.29
C GLY A 303 8.23 -9.45 41.20
N ALA A 304 7.80 -9.62 39.94
CA ALA A 304 8.13 -8.70 38.85
C ALA A 304 7.48 -7.33 39.10
N ASP A 305 8.24 -6.26 38.91
CA ASP A 305 7.75 -4.88 39.01
C ASP A 305 7.58 -4.20 37.64
N GLY A 306 7.97 -4.87 36.56
CA GLY A 306 7.54 -4.58 35.19
C GLY A 306 7.17 -5.85 34.42
N ALA A 307 6.50 -5.72 33.28
CA ALA A 307 6.17 -6.85 32.42
C ALA A 307 6.21 -6.47 30.94
N MET A 308 6.68 -7.39 30.10
CA MET A 308 6.56 -7.34 28.64
C MET A 308 5.56 -8.42 28.21
N LEU A 309 4.37 -7.98 27.79
CA LEU A 309 3.25 -8.87 27.46
C LEU A 309 2.79 -8.68 26.01
N PRO A 310 2.39 -9.77 25.31
CA PRO A 310 1.71 -9.64 24.03
C PRO A 310 0.42 -8.81 24.15
N PRO A 311 0.06 -8.02 23.13
CA PRO A 311 -1.17 -7.20 23.17
C PRO A 311 -2.43 -7.99 23.52
N SER A 312 -2.60 -9.19 22.97
CA SER A 312 -3.80 -10.02 23.23
C SER A 312 -3.94 -10.40 24.70
N VAL A 313 -2.83 -10.64 25.41
CA VAL A 313 -2.86 -10.96 26.84
C VAL A 313 -3.22 -9.70 27.63
N ILE A 314 -2.74 -8.52 27.22
CA ILE A 314 -3.09 -7.26 27.85
C ILE A 314 -4.58 -6.95 27.65
N ASP A 315 -5.12 -7.14 26.44
CA ASP A 315 -6.55 -6.94 26.14
C ASP A 315 -7.43 -7.84 27.02
N GLU A 316 -7.11 -9.14 27.10
CA GLU A 316 -7.84 -10.08 27.97
C GLU A 316 -7.74 -9.72 29.45
N LEU A 317 -6.55 -9.33 29.94
CA LEU A 317 -6.38 -8.87 31.32
C LEU A 317 -7.18 -7.58 31.58
N ALA A 318 -7.16 -6.64 30.63
CA ALA A 318 -7.87 -5.38 30.70
C ALA A 318 -9.40 -5.55 30.66
N ALA A 319 -9.92 -6.71 30.28
CA ALA A 319 -11.36 -6.99 30.31
C ALA A 319 -11.92 -7.24 31.73
N SER A 320 -11.07 -7.55 32.71
CA SER A 320 -11.49 -7.84 34.10
C SER A 320 -10.96 -6.80 35.10
N GLU A 321 -11.70 -6.47 36.17
CA GLU A 321 -11.20 -5.53 37.19
C GLU A 321 -9.95 -6.08 37.90
N GLU A 322 -9.88 -7.38 38.15
CA GLU A 322 -8.71 -8.00 38.77
C GLU A 322 -7.46 -7.88 37.89
N GLY A 323 -7.61 -8.10 36.58
CA GLY A 323 -6.52 -7.91 35.62
C GLY A 323 -6.11 -6.45 35.48
N LYS A 324 -7.06 -5.50 35.46
CA LYS A 324 -6.76 -4.06 35.49
C LYS A 324 -5.95 -3.67 36.73
N GLU A 325 -6.32 -4.18 37.90
CA GLU A 325 -5.57 -3.93 39.15
C GLU A 325 -4.18 -4.55 39.14
N ALA A 326 -4.03 -5.75 38.57
CA ALA A 326 -2.73 -6.40 38.42
C ALA A 326 -1.80 -5.59 37.50
N LEU A 327 -2.30 -5.15 36.34
CA LEU A 327 -1.55 -4.31 35.41
C LEU A 327 -1.19 -2.95 36.02
N ALA A 328 -2.09 -2.35 36.80
CA ALA A 328 -1.86 -1.06 37.45
C ALA A 328 -0.81 -1.07 38.56
N LYS A 329 -0.47 -2.25 39.11
CA LYS A 329 0.60 -2.41 40.11
C LYS A 329 2.01 -2.39 39.49
N LEU A 330 2.12 -2.57 38.18
CA LEU A 330 3.39 -2.55 37.47
C LEU A 330 3.95 -1.12 37.37
N LYS A 331 5.25 -0.96 37.62
CA LYS A 331 5.97 0.30 37.38
C LYS A 331 6.21 0.55 35.89
N LEU A 332 6.12 -0.50 35.09
CA LEU A 332 6.36 -0.48 33.65
C LEU A 332 5.61 -1.64 32.98
N LEU A 333 4.74 -1.32 32.04
CA LEU A 333 4.09 -2.29 31.16
C LEU A 333 4.57 -2.05 29.73
N ILE A 334 5.26 -3.04 29.15
CA ILE A 334 5.77 -2.99 27.79
C ILE A 334 4.88 -3.90 26.93
N THR A 335 4.55 -3.42 25.74
CA THR A 335 3.90 -4.23 24.71
C THR A 335 4.54 -3.96 23.36
N GLY A 336 4.41 -4.91 22.44
CA GLY A 336 4.98 -4.77 21.10
C GLY A 336 4.79 -6.01 20.25
N GLY A 337 5.13 -5.86 18.97
CA GLY A 337 4.95 -6.92 17.96
C GLY A 337 3.50 -7.08 17.47
N GLY A 338 2.54 -6.31 17.96
CA GLY A 338 1.17 -6.26 17.47
C GLY A 338 0.47 -5.02 17.99
N SER A 339 -0.75 -4.76 17.52
CA SER A 339 -1.56 -3.64 17.98
C SER A 339 -2.30 -4.01 19.27
N LEU A 340 -2.24 -3.13 20.27
CA LEU A 340 -3.11 -3.16 21.46
C LEU A 340 -4.43 -2.44 21.14
N SER A 341 -5.55 -2.94 21.67
CA SER A 341 -6.84 -2.25 21.50
C SER A 341 -6.79 -0.81 22.01
N THR A 342 -7.52 0.08 21.33
CA THR A 342 -7.53 1.50 21.74
C THR A 342 -8.19 1.66 23.10
N GLU A 343 -9.22 0.86 23.37
CA GLU A 343 -9.92 0.84 24.64
C GLU A 343 -9.01 0.43 25.80
N ALA A 344 -8.31 -0.71 25.70
CA ALA A 344 -7.41 -1.16 26.77
C ALA A 344 -6.27 -0.16 27.00
N GLY A 345 -5.64 0.33 25.93
CA GLY A 345 -4.53 1.28 26.06
C GLY A 345 -4.94 2.61 26.67
N ASN A 346 -6.09 3.18 26.26
CA ASN A 346 -6.62 4.41 26.86
C ASN A 346 -6.99 4.21 28.33
N MET A 347 -7.67 3.11 28.66
CA MET A 347 -8.04 2.78 30.03
C MET A 347 -6.79 2.65 30.93
N LEU A 348 -5.74 1.97 30.46
CA LEU A 348 -4.49 1.83 31.20
C LEU A 348 -3.79 3.19 31.37
N ALA A 349 -3.74 4.01 30.32
CA ALA A 349 -3.18 5.35 30.39
C ALA A 349 -3.94 6.25 31.39
N ASP A 350 -5.27 6.21 31.39
CA ASP A 350 -6.12 6.96 32.32
C ASP A 350 -5.98 6.49 33.78
N ARG A 351 -5.65 5.21 33.99
CA ARG A 351 -5.29 4.66 35.31
C ARG A 351 -3.84 4.95 35.73
N GLY A 352 -3.09 5.71 34.93
CA GLY A 352 -1.71 6.09 35.23
C GLY A 352 -0.69 4.98 35.03
N VAL A 353 -1.04 3.90 34.33
CA VAL A 353 -0.09 2.83 33.99
C VAL A 353 0.95 3.38 33.03
N ILE A 354 2.23 3.12 33.32
CA ILE A 354 3.32 3.47 32.42
C ILE A 354 3.39 2.43 31.31
N LEU A 355 2.52 2.60 30.31
CA LEU A 355 2.46 1.78 29.11
C LEU A 355 3.53 2.24 28.11
N ARG A 356 4.31 1.29 27.60
CA ARG A 356 5.32 1.48 26.55
C ARG A 356 5.02 0.58 25.37
N ASN A 357 4.59 1.19 24.28
CA ASN A 357 4.41 0.52 23.01
C ASN A 357 5.73 0.53 22.23
N VAL A 358 6.21 -0.63 21.83
CA VAL A 358 7.50 -0.79 21.14
C VAL A 358 7.26 -1.41 19.77
N ILE A 359 7.84 -0.78 18.75
CA ILE A 359 7.88 -1.28 17.38
C ILE A 359 9.32 -1.49 16.93
N SER A 360 9.62 -2.67 16.40
CA SER A 360 10.91 -3.08 15.83
C SER A 360 10.71 -4.40 15.09
N SER A 361 11.77 -4.93 14.45
CA SER A 361 11.76 -6.22 13.76
C SER A 361 12.96 -7.08 14.13
N THR A 362 12.94 -8.35 13.72
CA THR A 362 14.05 -9.29 13.90
C THR A 362 15.36 -8.73 13.31
N GLU A 363 15.26 -8.00 12.21
CA GLU A 363 16.36 -7.45 11.43
C GLU A 363 16.87 -6.10 11.94
N LEU A 364 16.02 -5.31 12.60
CA LEU A 364 16.26 -3.90 12.92
C LEU A 364 16.85 -3.63 14.32
N PHE A 365 16.86 -4.62 15.22
CA PHE A 365 17.43 -4.44 16.55
C PHE A 365 18.84 -3.81 16.46
N PRO A 366 19.22 -2.81 17.29
CA PRO A 366 18.53 -2.27 18.46
C PRO A 366 17.62 -1.05 18.19
N LEU A 367 17.26 -0.74 16.95
CA LEU A 367 16.39 0.41 16.67
C LEU A 367 15.04 0.24 17.40
N ALA A 368 14.75 1.17 18.30
CA ALA A 368 13.53 1.21 19.11
C ALA A 368 13.08 2.66 19.33
N PRO A 369 11.76 2.93 19.36
CA PRO A 369 11.22 4.27 19.55
C PRO A 369 11.42 4.77 20.97
N TYR A 370 11.78 6.04 21.13
CA TYR A 370 11.73 6.73 22.42
C TYR A 370 10.29 6.80 22.94
N SER A 371 10.18 6.83 24.27
CA SER A 371 8.91 6.84 24.96
C SER A 371 8.29 8.24 25.00
N PRO A 372 6.99 8.42 24.73
CA PRO A 372 6.31 9.68 25.03
C PRO A 372 6.23 9.92 26.55
N GLN A 373 6.38 11.18 26.96
CA GLN A 373 6.25 11.59 28.36
C GLN A 373 4.78 11.63 28.82
N ASP A 374 3.87 12.02 27.93
CA ASP A 374 2.43 11.98 28.18
C ASP A 374 1.89 10.55 27.98
N PRO A 375 1.34 9.89 29.03
CA PRO A 375 0.74 8.56 28.91
C PRO A 375 -0.38 8.49 27.86
N LYS A 376 -1.07 9.61 27.57
CA LYS A 376 -2.15 9.64 26.56
C LYS A 376 -1.63 9.51 25.13
N LEU A 377 -0.33 9.73 24.92
CA LEU A 377 0.33 9.54 23.63
C LEU A 377 0.88 8.12 23.44
N TRP A 378 0.43 7.13 24.21
CA TRP A 378 0.93 5.73 24.17
C TRP A 378 0.90 5.08 22.77
N ARG A 379 0.09 5.60 21.84
CA ARG A 379 0.00 5.14 20.43
C ARG A 379 1.06 5.74 19.52
N TYR A 380 1.70 6.82 19.94
CA TYR A 380 2.71 7.53 19.16
C TYR A 380 4.10 7.03 19.49
N PHE A 381 4.91 6.90 18.45
CA PHE A 381 6.30 6.49 18.50
C PHE A 381 7.20 7.69 18.23
N ILE A 382 8.27 7.84 19.01
CA ILE A 382 9.22 8.94 18.85
C ILE A 382 10.53 8.39 18.29
N PHE A 383 10.99 8.92 17.17
CA PHE A 383 12.24 8.48 16.53
C PHE A 383 13.19 9.66 16.35
N ASP A 384 14.44 9.50 16.81
CA ASP A 384 15.52 10.39 16.41
C ASP A 384 16.02 9.96 15.03
N ALA A 385 15.39 10.52 13.99
CA ALA A 385 15.63 10.07 12.62
C ALA A 385 17.10 10.25 12.20
N GLU A 386 17.74 11.33 12.64
CA GLU A 386 19.14 11.59 12.34
C GLU A 386 20.03 10.59 13.05
N ALA A 387 19.90 10.39 14.36
CA ALA A 387 20.74 9.46 15.13
C ALA A 387 20.56 8.00 14.67
N MET A 388 19.33 7.61 14.31
CA MET A 388 18.99 6.24 13.91
C MET A 388 19.21 5.97 12.42
N GLY A 389 19.43 7.00 11.59
CA GLY A 389 19.57 6.87 10.14
C GLY A 389 18.26 6.54 9.44
N ILE A 390 17.14 7.04 9.98
CA ILE A 390 15.81 6.88 9.41
C ILE A 390 15.59 7.95 8.34
N ASP A 391 15.07 7.51 7.21
CA ASP A 391 14.59 8.29 6.08
C ASP A 391 13.09 8.04 5.91
N TRP A 392 12.29 9.06 6.16
CA TRP A 392 10.84 9.01 6.03
C TRP A 392 10.43 9.18 4.57
N GLN A 393 10.07 8.08 3.91
CA GLN A 393 9.70 8.10 2.49
C GLN A 393 8.19 8.27 2.31
N HIS A 394 7.77 9.41 1.76
CA HIS A 394 6.37 9.72 1.49
C HIS A 394 5.74 8.70 0.53
N ARG A 395 4.54 8.21 0.85
CA ARG A 395 3.80 7.23 0.05
C ARG A 395 2.49 7.80 -0.53
N ASP A 396 1.65 8.38 0.31
CA ASP A 396 0.34 8.94 -0.03
C ASP A 396 0.01 10.13 0.89
N SER A 397 -1.10 10.83 0.66
CA SER A 397 -1.69 11.99 1.38
C SER A 397 -0.92 12.54 2.60
N ASN A 398 -0.76 11.76 3.67
CA ASN A 398 0.04 12.11 4.87
C ASN A 398 0.76 10.88 5.47
N GLU A 399 1.09 9.88 4.65
CA GLU A 399 1.65 8.60 5.10
C GLU A 399 3.10 8.42 4.62
N TYR A 400 3.96 7.96 5.52
CA TYR A 400 5.40 7.82 5.33
C TYR A 400 5.86 6.42 5.72
N GLU A 401 6.72 5.83 4.90
CA GLU A 401 7.41 4.59 5.25
C GLU A 401 8.68 4.89 6.04
N LEU A 402 8.93 4.12 7.10
CA LEU A 402 10.20 4.11 7.82
C LEU A 402 11.24 3.32 7.00
N VAL A 403 12.25 3.98 6.46
CA VAL A 403 13.39 3.34 5.78
C VAL A 403 14.66 3.66 6.55
N VAL A 404 15.52 2.67 6.80
CA VAL A 404 16.83 2.90 7.43
C VAL A 404 17.88 2.97 6.32
N ARG A 405 18.57 4.11 6.17
CA ARG A 405 19.66 4.26 5.19
C ARG A 405 21.01 4.10 5.87
N ARG A 406 21.90 3.35 5.22
CA ARG A 406 23.25 3.12 5.71
C ARG A 406 24.04 4.42 5.70
N LYS A 407 24.58 4.81 6.86
CA LYS A 407 25.33 6.05 7.03
C LYS A 407 26.77 5.96 6.53
N ALA A 408 27.40 4.80 6.70
CA ALA A 408 28.81 4.60 6.36
C ALA A 408 29.10 3.14 5.96
N SER A 409 30.30 2.90 5.42
CA SER A 409 30.77 1.54 5.11
C SER A 409 30.86 0.65 6.34
N ASP A 410 31.25 1.20 7.49
CA ASP A 410 31.11 0.50 8.77
C ASP A 410 29.67 0.69 9.28
N PRO A 411 28.94 -0.38 9.66
CA PRO A 411 27.55 -0.26 10.12
C PRO A 411 27.36 0.61 11.38
N GLY A 412 28.38 0.74 12.25
CA GLY A 412 28.26 1.49 13.51
C GLY A 412 27.10 0.98 14.36
N SER A 413 26.17 1.88 14.70
CA SER A 413 24.97 1.58 15.48
C SER A 413 23.84 0.92 14.64
N GLN A 414 23.98 0.79 13.32
CA GLN A 414 22.90 0.28 12.47
C GLN A 414 22.92 -1.25 12.37
N GLY A 415 22.32 -1.90 13.37
CA GLY A 415 22.28 -3.36 13.55
C GLY A 415 21.92 -4.17 12.31
N CYS A 416 20.97 -3.69 11.50
CA CYS A 416 20.54 -4.35 10.26
C CYS A 416 21.68 -4.54 9.24
N PHE A 417 22.65 -3.62 9.15
CA PHE A 417 23.75 -3.72 8.18
C PHE A 417 24.90 -4.62 8.65
N TYR A 418 24.88 -5.13 9.88
CA TYR A 418 25.71 -6.29 10.23
C TYR A 418 25.09 -7.57 9.66
N ASN A 419 23.77 -7.70 9.80
CA ASN A 419 23.01 -8.88 9.37
C ASN A 419 22.92 -8.96 7.83
N PHE A 420 22.80 -7.81 7.18
CA PHE A 420 22.70 -7.65 5.72
C PHE A 420 23.77 -6.66 5.21
N PRO A 421 25.06 -7.04 5.23
CA PRO A 421 26.18 -6.15 4.91
C PRO A 421 26.21 -5.68 3.45
N GLU A 422 25.51 -6.37 2.56
CA GLU A 422 25.36 -6.03 1.14
C GLU A 422 24.38 -4.88 0.89
N LEU A 423 23.51 -4.57 1.86
CA LEU A 423 22.48 -3.55 1.69
C LEU A 423 22.99 -2.14 2.01
N SER A 424 22.47 -1.17 1.26
CA SER A 424 22.64 0.27 1.50
C SER A 424 21.40 0.92 2.12
N GLU A 425 20.24 0.28 1.99
CA GLU A 425 19.00 0.66 2.66
C GLU A 425 18.25 -0.57 3.14
N TRP A 426 17.59 -0.44 4.28
CA TRP A 426 16.66 -1.43 4.82
C TRP A 426 15.26 -0.84 4.85
N ARG A 427 14.35 -1.41 4.05
CA ARG A 427 12.96 -0.98 3.96
C ARG A 427 12.13 -1.77 4.95
N THR A 428 11.57 -1.09 5.94
CA THR A 428 10.73 -1.79 6.92
C THR A 428 9.41 -2.21 6.30
N ASN A 429 8.86 -1.42 5.36
CA ASN A 429 7.45 -1.44 4.93
C ASN A 429 6.46 -1.04 6.04
N ASP A 430 6.91 -0.50 7.17
CA ASP A 430 6.06 0.06 8.20
C ASP A 430 5.68 1.50 7.83
N ILE A 431 4.37 1.76 7.77
CA ILE A 431 3.77 3.05 7.41
C ILE A 431 3.35 3.80 8.67
N PHE A 432 3.67 5.09 8.69
CA PHE A 432 3.39 6.00 9.78
C PHE A 432 2.77 7.30 9.28
N GLU A 433 2.05 7.97 10.15
CA GLU A 433 1.51 9.31 9.96
C GLU A 433 2.13 10.26 11.00
N PRO A 434 2.62 11.45 10.62
CA PRO A 434 3.19 12.39 11.59
C PRO A 434 2.09 12.98 12.48
N HIS A 435 2.39 13.18 13.76
CA HIS A 435 1.49 13.87 14.68
C HIS A 435 1.24 15.31 14.17
N PRO A 436 -0.02 15.82 14.18
CA PRO A 436 -0.36 17.12 13.59
C PRO A 436 0.43 18.32 14.15
N THR A 437 0.82 18.25 15.43
CA THR A 437 1.49 19.36 16.15
C THR A 437 2.80 18.99 16.86
N LEU A 438 3.16 17.71 16.99
CA LEU A 438 4.30 17.27 17.79
C LEU A 438 5.37 16.71 16.85
N LYS A 439 6.50 17.41 16.78
CA LYS A 439 7.61 17.00 15.92
C LYS A 439 8.13 15.62 16.34
N ASP A 440 8.52 14.81 15.35
CA ASP A 440 9.12 13.48 15.52
C ASP A 440 8.21 12.43 16.20
N HIS A 441 6.92 12.76 16.42
CA HIS A 441 5.92 11.83 16.91
C HIS A 441 5.17 11.22 15.73
N TRP A 442 5.13 9.90 15.67
CA TRP A 442 4.61 9.15 14.54
C TRP A 442 3.56 8.15 15.00
N LEU A 443 2.39 8.18 14.38
CA LEU A 443 1.34 7.20 14.58
C LEU A 443 1.54 6.06 13.60
N TYR A 444 1.64 4.81 14.08
CA TYR A 444 1.70 3.66 13.19
C TYR A 444 0.36 3.44 12.47
N LYS A 445 0.41 3.32 11.14
CA LYS A 445 -0.75 3.12 10.27
C LYS A 445 -0.81 1.73 9.66
N GLY A 446 0.25 0.93 9.78
CA GLY A 446 0.27 -0.45 9.30
C GLY A 446 1.46 -0.78 8.42
N ARG A 447 1.25 -1.79 7.58
CA ARG A 447 2.22 -2.38 6.68
C ARG A 447 1.88 -2.08 5.23
N ALA A 448 2.86 -1.66 4.44
CA ALA A 448 2.67 -1.42 3.02
C ALA A 448 2.24 -2.69 2.26
N ASP A 449 2.67 -3.86 2.74
CA ASP A 449 2.32 -5.18 2.22
C ASP A 449 0.97 -5.72 2.71
N ASP A 450 0.29 -5.06 3.65
CA ASP A 450 -1.08 -5.38 4.07
C ASP A 450 -2.16 -4.59 3.31
N ILE A 451 -1.75 -3.68 2.41
CA ILE A 451 -2.66 -2.89 1.59
C ILE A 451 -3.45 -3.82 0.66
N ILE A 452 -4.77 -3.81 0.82
CA ILE A 452 -5.68 -4.53 -0.07
C ILE A 452 -5.84 -3.69 -1.35
N VAL A 453 -5.58 -4.31 -2.49
CA VAL A 453 -5.81 -3.70 -3.80
C VAL A 453 -7.02 -4.37 -4.43
N PHE A 454 -8.11 -3.61 -4.58
CA PHE A 454 -9.34 -4.06 -5.21
C PHE A 454 -9.19 -4.21 -6.73
N SER A 455 -10.13 -4.90 -7.39
CA SER A 455 -10.15 -5.09 -8.84
C SER A 455 -10.26 -3.77 -9.62
N ASN A 456 -10.83 -2.75 -8.98
CA ASN A 456 -10.96 -1.40 -9.52
C ASN A 456 -9.67 -0.55 -9.36
N GLY A 457 -8.62 -1.11 -8.74
CA GLY A 457 -7.33 -0.47 -8.50
C GLY A 457 -7.28 0.40 -7.25
N GLU A 458 -8.39 0.52 -6.53
CA GLU A 458 -8.41 1.24 -5.26
C GLU A 458 -7.71 0.45 -4.17
N LYS A 459 -7.03 1.20 -3.30
CA LYS A 459 -6.23 0.67 -2.21
C LYS A 459 -6.96 0.91 -0.90
N LEU A 460 -7.07 -0.12 -0.10
CA LEU A 460 -7.61 -0.05 1.24
C LEU A 460 -6.53 -0.47 2.23
N ASN A 461 -6.27 0.40 3.21
CA ASN A 461 -5.61 -0.01 4.44
C ASN A 461 -6.68 -0.63 5.36
N PRO A 462 -6.65 -1.95 5.59
CA PRO A 462 -7.70 -2.65 6.32
C PRO A 462 -7.68 -2.40 7.83
N LEU A 463 -6.56 -1.95 8.39
CA LEU A 463 -6.30 -2.00 9.84
C LEU A 463 -7.22 -1.09 10.65
N THR A 464 -7.64 0.05 10.09
CA THR A 464 -8.59 0.95 10.75
C THR A 464 -9.92 0.25 11.02
N ILE A 465 -10.44 -0.47 10.01
CA ILE A 465 -11.70 -1.20 10.13
C ILE A 465 -11.54 -2.38 11.09
N GLU A 466 -10.47 -3.17 10.92
CA GLU A 466 -10.21 -4.34 11.77
C GLU A 466 -10.03 -3.94 13.24
N GLY A 467 -9.33 -2.85 13.51
CA GLY A 467 -9.15 -2.31 14.86
C GLY A 467 -10.48 -1.90 15.50
N ILE A 468 -11.26 -1.05 14.81
CA ILE A 468 -12.55 -0.56 15.33
C ILE A 468 -13.52 -1.72 15.59
N VAL A 469 -13.59 -2.69 14.67
CA VAL A 469 -14.49 -3.85 14.84
C VAL A 469 -14.00 -4.79 15.94
N SER A 470 -12.68 -4.98 16.07
CA SER A 470 -12.10 -5.81 17.13
C SER A 470 -12.25 -5.20 18.53
N ASP A 471 -12.44 -3.88 18.65
CA ASP A 471 -12.77 -3.21 19.91
C ASP A 471 -14.21 -3.55 20.41
N HIS A 472 -15.04 -4.25 19.63
CA HIS A 472 -16.39 -4.64 20.08
C HIS A 472 -16.34 -5.83 21.07
N PRO A 473 -17.05 -5.80 22.22
CA PRO A 473 -16.94 -6.82 23.28
C PRO A 473 -17.28 -8.26 22.88
N LEU A 474 -18.05 -8.45 21.79
CA LEU A 474 -18.40 -9.78 21.27
C LEU A 474 -17.45 -10.30 20.18
N VAL A 475 -16.46 -9.49 19.78
CA VAL A 475 -15.52 -9.81 18.70
C VAL A 475 -14.16 -10.12 19.31
N LYS A 476 -13.61 -11.29 18.96
CA LYS A 476 -12.25 -11.68 19.34
C LYS A 476 -11.23 -11.14 18.37
N SER A 477 -11.53 -11.15 17.07
CA SER A 477 -10.71 -10.55 16.01
C SER A 477 -11.54 -10.31 14.75
N ALA A 478 -11.12 -9.34 13.94
CA ALA A 478 -11.71 -9.07 12.65
C ALA A 478 -10.65 -9.11 11.54
N LEU A 479 -11.02 -9.59 10.36
CA LEU A 479 -10.17 -9.62 9.17
C LEU A 479 -10.95 -9.06 7.98
N VAL A 480 -10.50 -7.93 7.46
CA VAL A 480 -10.95 -7.39 6.19
C VAL A 480 -10.22 -8.14 5.07
N VAL A 481 -10.99 -8.60 4.09
CA VAL A 481 -10.53 -9.31 2.90
C VAL A 481 -11.06 -8.62 1.65
N GLY A 482 -10.67 -9.11 0.48
CA GLY A 482 -11.10 -8.55 -0.81
C GLY A 482 -9.98 -8.20 -1.77
N GLN A 483 -8.79 -8.76 -1.58
CA GLN A 483 -7.70 -8.63 -2.54
C GLN A 483 -8.17 -9.08 -3.93
N LYS A 484 -8.02 -8.21 -4.93
CA LYS A 484 -8.53 -8.40 -6.31
C LYS A 484 -10.05 -8.54 -6.43
N MET A 485 -10.81 -8.33 -5.36
CA MET A 485 -12.27 -8.27 -5.39
C MET A 485 -12.73 -6.82 -5.60
N PHE A 486 -13.98 -6.61 -5.99
CA PHE A 486 -14.48 -5.25 -6.29
C PHE A 486 -14.60 -4.36 -5.04
N GLN A 487 -14.81 -4.95 -3.87
CA GLN A 487 -15.01 -4.26 -2.60
C GLN A 487 -14.50 -5.10 -1.43
N ALA A 488 -14.37 -4.50 -0.26
CA ALA A 488 -14.00 -5.21 0.96
C ALA A 488 -15.12 -6.13 1.47
N ALA A 489 -14.70 -7.23 2.09
CA ALA A 489 -15.54 -8.07 2.94
C ALA A 489 -14.90 -8.21 4.32
N LEU A 490 -15.69 -8.57 5.32
CA LEU A 490 -15.28 -8.64 6.71
C LEU A 490 -15.59 -10.02 7.28
N ILE A 491 -14.56 -10.71 7.74
CA ILE A 491 -14.68 -11.96 8.48
C ILE A 491 -14.46 -11.65 9.96
N ILE A 492 -15.46 -11.94 10.78
CA ILE A 492 -15.46 -11.70 12.21
C ILE A 492 -15.25 -13.03 12.92
N GLU A 493 -14.27 -13.11 13.82
CA GLU A 493 -14.13 -14.20 14.79
C GLU A 493 -14.80 -13.78 16.10
N PRO A 494 -15.97 -14.34 16.47
CA PRO A 494 -16.59 -14.06 17.77
C PRO A 494 -15.80 -14.63 18.95
N ILE A 495 -16.04 -14.08 20.14
CA ILE A 495 -15.64 -14.74 21.40
C ILE A 495 -16.39 -16.07 21.56
N ALA A 496 -15.86 -16.99 22.36
CA ALA A 496 -16.39 -18.36 22.49
C ALA A 496 -17.87 -18.39 22.91
N GLU A 497 -18.28 -17.47 23.77
CA GLU A 497 -19.65 -17.34 24.31
C GLU A 497 -20.62 -16.75 23.30
N ALA A 498 -20.12 -16.07 22.27
CA ALA A 498 -20.89 -15.38 21.25
C ALA A 498 -20.95 -16.13 19.91
N GLN A 499 -20.33 -17.31 19.81
CA GLN A 499 -20.30 -18.08 18.55
C GLN A 499 -21.72 -18.51 18.12
N PRO A 500 -22.18 -18.12 16.90
CA PRO A 500 -23.51 -18.49 16.43
C PRO A 500 -23.56 -19.96 16.01
N LYS A 501 -24.65 -20.65 16.37
CA LYS A 501 -24.85 -22.08 16.03
C LYS A 501 -25.65 -22.28 14.76
N ASP A 502 -26.39 -21.27 14.33
CA ASP A 502 -27.22 -21.27 13.14
C ASP A 502 -27.31 -19.87 12.52
N ASP A 503 -27.95 -19.78 11.35
CA ASP A 503 -28.11 -18.53 10.61
C ASP A 503 -28.95 -17.48 11.39
N ALA A 504 -29.85 -17.91 12.27
CA ALA A 504 -30.68 -16.98 13.05
C ALA A 504 -29.87 -16.32 14.18
N GLU A 505 -29.06 -17.12 14.89
CA GLU A 505 -28.11 -16.61 15.88
C GLU A 505 -27.04 -15.72 15.23
N ALA A 506 -26.53 -16.09 14.04
CA ALA A 506 -25.58 -15.27 13.29
C ALA A 506 -26.16 -13.90 12.94
N ARG A 507 -27.43 -13.84 12.52
CA ARG A 507 -28.09 -12.58 12.18
C ARG A 507 -28.30 -11.70 13.41
N ALA A 508 -28.73 -12.29 14.53
CA ALA A 508 -28.89 -11.57 15.80
C ALA A 508 -27.55 -11.06 16.36
N LEU A 509 -26.45 -11.77 16.11
CA LEU A 509 -25.10 -11.32 16.47
C LEU A 509 -24.64 -10.17 15.57
N LEU A 510 -24.86 -10.27 14.26
CA LEU A 510 -24.54 -9.21 13.31
C LEU A 510 -25.28 -7.91 13.67
N ASP A 511 -26.56 -7.97 14.02
CA ASP A 511 -27.35 -6.80 14.43
C ASP A 511 -26.76 -6.08 15.65
N LYS A 512 -26.11 -6.81 16.57
CA LYS A 512 -25.42 -6.23 17.73
C LYS A 512 -24.10 -5.56 17.36
N ILE A 513 -23.35 -6.14 16.41
CA ILE A 513 -22.02 -5.66 15.99
C ILE A 513 -22.13 -4.55 14.94
N TRP A 514 -23.24 -4.50 14.18
CA TRP A 514 -23.45 -3.58 13.07
C TRP A 514 -23.19 -2.10 13.40
N PRO A 515 -23.62 -1.55 14.56
CA PRO A 515 -23.30 -0.16 14.92
C PRO A 515 -21.78 0.13 14.99
N THR A 516 -20.96 -0.84 15.38
CA THR A 516 -19.51 -0.70 15.37
C THR A 516 -18.93 -0.77 13.95
N ILE A 517 -19.52 -1.59 13.08
CA ILE A 517 -19.17 -1.63 11.65
C ILE A 517 -19.54 -0.29 10.98
N GLU A 518 -20.68 0.31 11.33
CA GLU A 518 -21.07 1.64 10.84
C GLU A 518 -20.08 2.73 11.30
N LYS A 519 -19.62 2.67 12.55
CA LYS A 519 -18.53 3.55 13.03
C LYS A 519 -17.25 3.35 12.20
N ALA A 520 -16.85 2.10 11.95
CA ALA A 520 -15.69 1.81 11.11
C ALA A 520 -15.86 2.34 9.67
N ASN A 521 -17.07 2.21 9.10
CA ASN A 521 -17.43 2.72 7.79
C ASN A 521 -17.41 4.26 7.69
N ALA A 522 -17.62 4.96 8.81
CA ALA A 522 -17.52 6.42 8.88
C ALA A 522 -16.07 6.92 8.96
N GLU A 523 -15.16 6.13 9.54
CA GLU A 523 -13.74 6.47 9.72
C GLU A 523 -12.84 5.97 8.58
N THR A 524 -13.35 5.08 7.72
CA THR A 524 -12.63 4.56 6.54
C THR A 524 -12.94 5.33 5.26
N VAL A 525 -12.17 5.06 4.21
CA VAL A 525 -12.39 5.58 2.86
C VAL A 525 -13.68 5.00 2.25
N ALA A 526 -14.38 5.78 1.42
CA ALA A 526 -15.70 5.41 0.89
C ALA A 526 -15.73 4.02 0.24
N HIS A 527 -14.71 3.69 -0.56
CA HIS A 527 -14.58 2.39 -1.22
C HIS A 527 -14.19 1.22 -0.31
N GLY A 528 -13.78 1.52 0.93
CA GLY A 528 -13.46 0.52 1.95
C GLY A 528 -14.61 0.15 2.87
N ARG A 529 -15.79 0.78 2.71
CA ARG A 529 -16.95 0.52 3.55
C ARG A 529 -17.45 -0.91 3.39
N ILE A 530 -17.76 -1.56 4.51
CA ILE A 530 -18.27 -2.93 4.60
C ILE A 530 -19.79 -2.92 4.53
N ALA A 531 -20.35 -3.62 3.54
CA ALA A 531 -21.79 -3.87 3.45
C ALA A 531 -22.21 -5.15 4.19
N ALA A 532 -23.45 -5.21 4.69
CA ALA A 532 -23.91 -6.27 5.59
C ALA A 532 -23.86 -7.67 4.98
N ASN A 533 -24.11 -7.79 3.68
CA ASN A 533 -24.01 -9.05 2.94
C ASN A 533 -22.56 -9.51 2.69
N PHE A 534 -21.57 -8.66 2.96
CA PHE A 534 -20.14 -8.98 2.92
C PHE A 534 -19.54 -9.20 4.32
N VAL A 535 -20.40 -9.42 5.33
CA VAL A 535 -19.97 -9.83 6.67
C VAL A 535 -20.23 -11.30 6.87
N ALA A 536 -19.22 -12.04 7.34
CA ALA A 536 -19.35 -13.44 7.71
C ALA A 536 -18.67 -13.72 9.05
N PHE A 537 -19.13 -14.76 9.73
CA PHE A 537 -18.50 -15.25 10.96
C PHE A 537 -17.55 -16.40 10.64
N ALA A 538 -16.37 -16.36 11.24
CA ALA A 538 -15.35 -17.40 11.13
C ALA A 538 -15.87 -18.75 11.66
N ASP A 539 -15.63 -19.82 10.91
CA ASP A 539 -15.93 -21.18 11.35
C ASP A 539 -14.99 -21.57 12.52
N PRO A 540 -15.51 -21.99 13.69
CA PRO A 540 -14.69 -22.49 14.80
C PRO A 540 -13.77 -23.66 14.42
N ALA A 541 -14.15 -24.46 13.42
CA ALA A 541 -13.34 -25.56 12.89
C ALA A 541 -12.17 -25.07 12.01
N LEU A 542 -12.20 -23.81 11.57
CA LEU A 542 -11.19 -23.18 10.73
C LEU A 542 -10.65 -21.90 11.41
N PRO A 543 -9.99 -21.97 12.57
CA PRO A 543 -9.58 -20.77 13.30
C PRO A 543 -8.58 -19.91 12.51
N PHE A 544 -8.56 -18.59 12.77
CA PHE A 544 -7.58 -17.70 12.18
C PHE A 544 -6.15 -18.16 12.46
N ALA A 545 -5.29 -18.08 11.44
CA ALA A 545 -3.87 -18.36 11.60
C ALA A 545 -3.24 -17.26 12.47
N ARG A 546 -2.58 -17.64 13.56
CA ARG A 546 -1.96 -16.70 14.50
C ARG A 546 -0.47 -16.98 14.66
N ALA A 547 0.31 -15.91 14.82
CA ALA A 547 1.70 -16.01 15.20
C ALA A 547 1.83 -16.43 16.67
N ASP A 548 3.06 -16.71 17.11
CA ASP A 548 3.28 -17.26 18.46
C ASP A 548 2.82 -16.33 19.59
N LYS A 549 2.77 -15.02 19.32
CA LYS A 549 2.29 -13.92 20.17
C LYS A 549 0.78 -13.60 20.04
N GLY A 550 0.00 -14.47 19.40
CA GLY A 550 -1.46 -14.33 19.28
C GLY A 550 -1.95 -13.41 18.15
N THR A 551 -1.07 -12.67 17.47
CA THR A 551 -1.44 -11.79 16.35
C THR A 551 -1.90 -12.56 15.12
N VAL A 552 -2.98 -12.13 14.48
CA VAL A 552 -3.48 -12.73 13.22
C VAL A 552 -2.43 -12.59 12.10
N GLN A 553 -2.17 -13.67 11.39
CA GLN A 553 -1.28 -13.72 10.23
C GLN A 553 -2.10 -13.58 8.94
N ARG A 554 -2.43 -12.34 8.53
CA ARG A 554 -3.31 -12.02 7.36
C ARG A 554 -3.09 -12.96 6.19
N GLY A 555 -1.88 -12.99 5.62
CA GLY A 555 -1.59 -13.79 4.42
C GLY A 555 -1.89 -15.27 4.60
N LYS A 556 -1.56 -15.86 5.76
CA LYS A 556 -1.88 -17.26 6.07
C LYS A 556 -3.37 -17.47 6.30
N THR A 557 -4.05 -16.56 7.00
CA THR A 557 -5.49 -16.66 7.23
C THR A 557 -6.25 -16.53 5.91
N VAL A 558 -5.92 -15.56 5.06
CA VAL A 558 -6.52 -15.40 3.72
C VAL A 558 -6.32 -16.65 2.87
N ASN A 559 -5.11 -17.22 2.86
CA ASN A 559 -4.85 -18.47 2.14
C ASN A 559 -5.69 -19.64 2.70
N LEU A 560 -5.74 -19.79 4.03
CA LEU A 560 -6.56 -20.81 4.70
C LEU A 560 -8.05 -20.64 4.39
N TYR A 561 -8.51 -19.41 4.25
CA TYR A 561 -9.90 -19.03 4.01
C TYR A 561 -10.22 -18.85 2.52
N THR A 562 -9.36 -19.29 1.59
CA THR A 562 -9.54 -19.00 0.15
C THR A 562 -10.93 -19.43 -0.34
N ASP A 563 -11.32 -20.68 -0.07
CA ASP A 563 -12.64 -21.19 -0.47
C ASP A 563 -13.78 -20.50 0.27
N PHE A 564 -13.59 -20.18 1.56
CA PHE A 564 -14.58 -19.48 2.37
C PHE A 564 -14.83 -18.05 1.85
N ILE A 565 -13.76 -17.35 1.47
CA ILE A 565 -13.82 -16.00 0.91
C ILE A 565 -14.53 -16.06 -0.43
N SER A 566 -14.15 -16.99 -1.32
CA SER A 566 -14.85 -17.20 -2.60
C SER A 566 -16.34 -17.44 -2.38
N ALA A 567 -16.70 -18.35 -1.46
CA ALA A 567 -18.10 -18.63 -1.12
C ALA A 567 -18.83 -17.43 -0.50
N LEU A 568 -18.15 -16.59 0.29
CA LEU A 568 -18.72 -15.35 0.83
C LEU A 568 -19.07 -14.38 -0.31
N TYR A 569 -18.16 -14.16 -1.24
CA TYR A 569 -18.43 -13.30 -2.40
C TYR A 569 -19.51 -13.90 -3.32
N GLU A 570 -19.47 -15.22 -3.59
CA GLU A 570 -20.52 -15.91 -4.34
C GLU A 570 -21.88 -15.78 -3.66
N LYS A 571 -21.98 -16.00 -2.34
CA LYS A 571 -23.23 -15.84 -1.58
C LYS A 571 -23.69 -14.38 -1.58
N ALA A 572 -22.78 -13.43 -1.45
CA ALA A 572 -23.09 -12.00 -1.51
C ALA A 572 -23.60 -11.57 -2.89
N GLU A 573 -23.14 -12.23 -3.96
CA GLU A 573 -23.60 -12.05 -5.34
C GLU A 573 -24.88 -12.85 -5.67
N MET A 574 -25.07 -14.02 -5.05
CA MET A 574 -26.23 -14.92 -5.21
C MET A 574 -27.41 -14.61 -4.28
N LEU A 575 -27.29 -13.65 -3.35
CA LEU A 575 -28.40 -13.15 -2.54
C LEU A 575 -29.41 -12.39 -3.43
N GLU A 576 -30.12 -13.12 -4.29
CA GLU A 576 -31.36 -12.75 -4.97
C GLU A 576 -32.53 -12.58 -3.96
N ASP A 577 -32.34 -13.07 -2.72
CA ASP A 577 -33.26 -13.00 -1.57
C ASP A 577 -32.87 -11.92 -0.53
N GLY A 578 -32.39 -10.77 -1.00
CA GLY A 578 -32.47 -9.53 -0.21
C GLY A 578 -33.93 -9.13 0.09
N PRO A 579 -34.21 -8.24 1.06
CA PRO A 579 -35.57 -7.84 1.42
C PRO A 579 -36.38 -7.48 0.18
N SER A 580 -37.48 -8.19 -0.07
CA SER A 580 -38.21 -8.14 -1.33
C SER A 580 -38.59 -6.71 -1.69
N ILE A 581 -38.04 -6.21 -2.79
CA ILE A 581 -38.56 -5.01 -3.44
C ILE A 581 -39.51 -5.46 -4.52
N THR A 582 -40.67 -4.81 -4.55
CA THR A 582 -41.68 -5.00 -5.59
C THR A 582 -41.64 -3.77 -6.48
N LEU A 583 -41.41 -3.96 -7.78
CA LEU A 583 -41.53 -2.89 -8.75
C LEU A 583 -43.00 -2.83 -9.20
N ASP A 584 -43.60 -1.64 -9.12
CA ASP A 584 -44.94 -1.41 -9.67
C ASP A 584 -44.82 -1.08 -11.16
N PHE A 585 -45.37 -1.96 -12.00
CA PHE A 585 -45.34 -1.84 -13.45
C PHE A 585 -46.65 -1.30 -14.04
N SER A 586 -47.54 -0.74 -13.22
CA SER A 586 -48.86 -0.27 -13.66
C SER A 586 -48.78 0.96 -14.57
N ASN A 587 -47.81 1.84 -14.36
CA ASN A 587 -47.48 2.99 -15.21
C ASN A 587 -46.05 3.51 -14.87
N ASP A 588 -45.53 4.40 -15.72
CA ASP A 588 -44.16 4.93 -15.66
C ASP A 588 -43.87 5.69 -14.34
N ASP A 589 -44.87 6.42 -13.82
CA ASP A 589 -44.75 7.15 -12.54
C ASP A 589 -44.66 6.16 -11.36
N ALA A 590 -45.47 5.10 -11.38
CA ALA A 590 -45.44 4.06 -10.34
C ALA A 590 -44.13 3.24 -10.33
N LEU A 591 -43.55 3.00 -11.51
CA LEU A 591 -42.23 2.36 -11.63
C LEU A 591 -41.12 3.29 -11.13
N THR A 592 -41.21 4.58 -11.49
CA THR A 592 -40.29 5.62 -11.01
C THR A 592 -40.33 5.73 -9.48
N ASP A 593 -41.52 5.77 -8.89
CA ASP A 593 -41.70 5.79 -7.43
C ASP A 593 -41.14 4.54 -6.74
N SER A 594 -41.27 3.37 -7.39
CA SER A 594 -40.68 2.12 -6.89
C SER A 594 -39.15 2.17 -6.87
N ILE A 595 -38.53 2.79 -7.89
CA ILE A 595 -37.08 3.00 -7.96
C ILE A 595 -36.64 4.06 -6.94
N ILE A 596 -37.38 5.16 -6.78
CA ILE A 596 -37.11 6.15 -5.72
C ILE A 596 -37.11 5.47 -4.35
N SER A 597 -38.14 4.66 -4.08
CA SER A 597 -38.27 3.90 -2.83
C SER A 597 -37.09 2.96 -2.61
N LEU A 598 -36.58 2.30 -3.66
CA LEU A 598 -35.39 1.46 -3.58
C LEU A 598 -34.16 2.26 -3.10
N PHE A 599 -33.88 3.40 -3.72
CA PHE A 599 -32.70 4.21 -3.36
C PHE A 599 -32.84 4.85 -1.97
N VAL A 600 -34.03 5.35 -1.62
CA VAL A 600 -34.25 6.00 -0.31
C VAL A 600 -34.24 4.96 0.82
N THR A 601 -34.99 3.88 0.68
CA THR A 601 -35.23 2.95 1.80
C THR A 601 -34.19 1.85 1.92
N LYS A 602 -33.50 1.46 0.84
CA LYS A 602 -32.51 0.36 0.85
C LYS A 602 -31.08 0.82 0.72
N LEU A 603 -30.84 1.98 0.11
CA LEU A 603 -29.48 2.50 -0.11
C LEU A 603 -29.16 3.73 0.76
N GLY A 604 -30.09 4.19 1.60
CA GLY A 604 -29.86 5.25 2.57
C GLY A 604 -29.77 6.66 1.97
N VAL A 605 -30.36 6.88 0.79
CA VAL A 605 -30.44 8.22 0.18
C VAL A 605 -31.50 9.03 0.93
N GLU A 606 -31.14 10.18 1.54
CA GLU A 606 -32.07 10.98 2.36
C GLU A 606 -33.31 11.44 1.60
N LYS A 607 -33.12 11.92 0.36
CA LYS A 607 -34.20 12.40 -0.51
C LYS A 607 -33.82 12.27 -1.98
N LEU A 608 -34.74 11.78 -2.80
CA LEU A 608 -34.55 11.60 -4.23
C LEU A 608 -35.84 11.95 -4.99
N GLU A 609 -35.77 12.93 -5.89
CA GLU A 609 -36.88 13.28 -6.81
C GLU A 609 -36.71 12.53 -8.15
N PRO A 610 -37.77 12.35 -8.97
CA PRO A 610 -37.73 11.55 -10.20
C PRO A 610 -36.57 11.82 -11.17
N ASP A 611 -36.23 13.09 -11.37
CA ASP A 611 -35.19 13.56 -12.29
C ASP A 611 -33.86 13.88 -11.58
N THR A 612 -33.73 13.56 -10.29
CA THR A 612 -32.49 13.79 -9.54
C THR A 612 -31.44 12.76 -9.92
N ASP A 613 -30.27 13.24 -10.31
CA ASP A 613 -29.12 12.39 -10.59
C ASP A 613 -28.64 11.69 -9.31
N PHE A 614 -28.58 10.36 -9.32
CA PHE A 614 -28.19 9.53 -8.18
C PHE A 614 -26.83 9.96 -7.61
N PHE A 615 -25.86 10.28 -8.48
CA PHE A 615 -24.51 10.65 -8.07
C PHE A 615 -24.45 12.04 -7.45
N SER A 616 -25.35 12.94 -7.85
CA SER A 616 -25.47 14.28 -7.26
C SER A 616 -25.93 14.25 -5.79
N VAL A 617 -26.61 13.17 -5.37
CA VAL A 617 -27.04 12.95 -3.98
C VAL A 617 -26.16 11.93 -3.24
N GLY A 618 -24.94 11.70 -3.75
CA GLY A 618 -23.93 10.92 -3.06
C GLY A 618 -24.05 9.40 -3.25
N VAL A 619 -24.80 8.93 -4.25
CA VAL A 619 -24.79 7.50 -4.62
C VAL A 619 -23.43 7.12 -5.18
N ASP A 620 -22.75 6.17 -4.54
CA ASP A 620 -21.44 5.66 -4.95
C ASP A 620 -21.52 4.37 -5.79
N SER A 621 -20.36 3.88 -6.24
CA SER A 621 -20.27 2.68 -7.07
C SER A 621 -20.79 1.42 -6.38
N LEU A 622 -20.65 1.32 -5.06
CA LEU A 622 -21.15 0.20 -4.28
C LEU A 622 -22.67 0.24 -4.19
N GLN A 623 -23.25 1.42 -3.96
CA GLN A 623 -24.70 1.60 -3.98
C GLN A 623 -25.28 1.31 -5.39
N VAL A 624 -24.58 1.66 -6.47
CA VAL A 624 -24.97 1.28 -7.84
C VAL A 624 -24.95 -0.23 -8.05
N MET A 625 -23.91 -0.94 -7.61
CA MET A 625 -23.85 -2.40 -7.70
C MET A 625 -25.01 -3.04 -6.94
N THR A 626 -25.28 -2.55 -5.73
CA THR A 626 -26.35 -3.04 -4.86
C THR A 626 -27.72 -2.78 -5.50
N ALA A 627 -27.95 -1.58 -6.05
CA ALA A 627 -29.16 -1.26 -6.81
C ALA A 627 -29.35 -2.19 -8.01
N ALA A 628 -28.29 -2.49 -8.76
CA ALA A 628 -28.36 -3.40 -9.91
C ALA A 628 -28.75 -4.82 -9.49
N ASN A 629 -28.19 -5.34 -8.40
CA ASN A 629 -28.56 -6.65 -7.83
C ASN A 629 -30.03 -6.69 -7.41
N LEU A 630 -30.47 -5.66 -6.68
CA LEU A 630 -31.83 -5.55 -6.18
C LEU A 630 -32.86 -5.43 -7.30
N LEU A 631 -32.56 -4.66 -8.34
CA LEU A 631 -33.39 -4.52 -9.54
C LEU A 631 -33.45 -5.83 -10.33
N ARG A 632 -32.32 -6.53 -10.51
CA ARG A 632 -32.30 -7.88 -11.13
C ARG A 632 -33.21 -8.85 -10.41
N GLY A 633 -33.12 -8.94 -9.07
CA GLY A 633 -33.98 -9.82 -8.30
C GLY A 633 -35.47 -9.46 -8.44
N ALA A 634 -35.81 -8.17 -8.45
CA ALA A 634 -37.19 -7.72 -8.64
C ALA A 634 -37.73 -8.00 -10.06
N LEU A 635 -36.89 -7.83 -11.08
CA LEU A 635 -37.24 -8.05 -12.49
C LEU A 635 -37.35 -9.54 -12.83
N HIS A 636 -36.49 -10.39 -12.25
CA HIS A 636 -36.59 -11.85 -12.36
C HIS A 636 -37.95 -12.34 -11.87
N ARG A 637 -38.39 -11.88 -10.70
CA ARG A 637 -39.71 -12.20 -10.14
C ARG A 637 -40.87 -11.70 -11.00
N ALA A 638 -40.66 -10.63 -11.76
CA ALA A 638 -41.64 -10.08 -12.70
C ALA A 638 -41.61 -10.74 -14.09
N GLY A 639 -40.73 -11.74 -14.32
CA GLY A 639 -40.61 -12.45 -15.58
C GLY A 639 -39.94 -11.65 -16.70
N VAL A 640 -39.12 -10.64 -16.35
CA VAL A 640 -38.34 -9.82 -17.30
C VAL A 640 -36.93 -10.37 -17.40
N GLU A 641 -36.33 -10.38 -18.61
CA GLU A 641 -34.94 -10.82 -18.80
C GLU A 641 -33.98 -9.95 -17.98
N THR A 642 -33.15 -10.59 -17.14
CA THR A 642 -32.31 -9.90 -16.14
C THR A 642 -30.85 -9.73 -16.53
N SER A 643 -30.41 -10.38 -17.61
CA SER A 643 -29.04 -10.34 -18.15
C SER A 643 -28.60 -8.93 -18.55
N THR A 644 -29.55 -8.03 -18.81
CA THR A 644 -29.35 -6.67 -19.31
C THR A 644 -29.12 -5.64 -18.21
N ILE A 645 -29.67 -5.83 -17.01
CA ILE A 645 -29.53 -4.89 -15.88
C ILE A 645 -28.18 -5.09 -15.23
N THR A 646 -27.24 -4.23 -15.61
CA THR A 646 -25.87 -4.19 -15.08
C THR A 646 -25.65 -2.85 -14.36
N PRO A 647 -24.62 -2.72 -13.50
CA PRO A 647 -24.20 -1.43 -12.95
C PRO A 647 -24.07 -0.34 -14.03
N ARG A 648 -23.58 -0.73 -15.21
CA ARG A 648 -23.47 0.12 -16.39
C ARG A 648 -24.80 0.73 -16.82
N VAL A 649 -25.91 0.02 -16.68
CA VAL A 649 -27.26 0.53 -16.99
C VAL A 649 -27.66 1.65 -16.04
N ILE A 650 -27.33 1.56 -14.76
CA ILE A 650 -27.66 2.61 -13.78
C ILE A 650 -26.76 3.83 -14.01
N TYR A 651 -25.48 3.64 -14.35
CA TYR A 651 -24.63 4.75 -14.81
C TYR A 651 -25.13 5.40 -16.12
N ARG A 652 -25.80 4.63 -16.98
CA ARG A 652 -26.44 5.10 -18.23
C ARG A 652 -27.75 5.84 -17.99
N ASN A 653 -28.47 5.47 -16.95
CA ASN A 653 -29.78 6.01 -16.61
C ASN A 653 -29.74 6.53 -15.17
N PRO A 654 -29.08 7.67 -14.94
CA PRO A 654 -28.66 8.10 -13.60
C PRO A 654 -29.79 8.73 -12.77
N THR A 655 -31.05 8.67 -13.22
CA THR A 655 -32.22 9.19 -12.49
C THR A 655 -33.26 8.09 -12.36
N ALA A 656 -34.12 8.17 -11.34
CA ALA A 656 -35.16 7.15 -11.13
C ALA A 656 -36.09 7.04 -12.34
N LYS A 657 -36.42 8.19 -12.95
CA LYS A 657 -37.24 8.25 -14.16
C LYS A 657 -36.56 7.62 -15.38
N ALA A 658 -35.30 7.98 -15.66
CA ALA A 658 -34.57 7.41 -16.80
C ALA A 658 -34.39 5.89 -16.65
N LEU A 659 -34.18 5.41 -15.42
CA LEU A 659 -34.05 3.99 -15.14
C LEU A 659 -35.39 3.25 -15.29
N ALA A 660 -36.50 3.88 -14.90
CA ALA A 660 -37.85 3.36 -15.16
C ALA A 660 -38.14 3.25 -16.66
N GLU A 661 -37.85 4.30 -17.43
CA GLU A 661 -38.01 4.33 -18.90
C GLU A 661 -37.20 3.21 -19.58
N TYR A 662 -35.96 2.98 -19.14
CA TYR A 662 -35.12 1.88 -19.64
C TYR A 662 -35.69 0.50 -19.30
N ILE A 663 -36.11 0.28 -18.05
CA ILE A 663 -36.70 -1.00 -17.63
C ILE A 663 -37.99 -1.29 -18.43
N GLN A 664 -38.73 -0.24 -18.78
CA GLN A 664 -39.94 -0.35 -19.57
C GLN A 664 -39.66 -0.62 -21.05
N SER A 665 -38.58 -0.06 -21.61
CA SER A 665 -38.15 -0.33 -22.98
C SER A 665 -37.75 -1.81 -23.18
N LEU A 666 -37.08 -2.42 -22.19
CA LEU A 666 -36.77 -3.86 -22.16
C LEU A 666 -38.03 -4.74 -22.23
N ARG A 667 -39.12 -4.33 -21.59
CA ARG A 667 -40.41 -5.05 -21.64
C ARG A 667 -41.14 -4.89 -22.99
N SER A 668 -40.90 -3.79 -23.68
CA SER A 668 -41.50 -3.49 -24.99
C SER A 668 -40.73 -4.09 -26.18
N GLY A 669 -39.54 -4.68 -25.96
CA GLY A 669 -38.72 -5.29 -27.01
C GLY A 669 -37.95 -4.29 -27.87
N ALA A 670 -37.54 -3.15 -27.32
CA ALA A 670 -36.72 -2.17 -28.01
C ALA A 670 -35.30 -2.71 -28.28
N SER A 671 -34.79 -2.53 -29.49
CA SER A 671 -33.50 -3.09 -29.99
C SER A 671 -32.30 -2.21 -29.62
N ASP A 672 -31.05 -2.74 -29.70
CA ASP A 672 -29.79 -1.96 -29.61
C ASP A 672 -29.78 -0.68 -30.49
N ASP A 673 -30.57 -0.72 -31.56
CA ASP A 673 -30.82 0.37 -32.51
C ASP A 673 -31.49 1.60 -31.86
N ASP A 674 -32.17 1.44 -30.72
CA ASP A 674 -32.82 2.52 -29.96
C ASP A 674 -31.86 3.17 -28.95
N GLU A 675 -30.92 2.41 -28.36
CA GLU A 675 -29.85 2.96 -27.50
C GLU A 675 -28.88 3.84 -28.29
N GLU A 676 -28.48 3.40 -29.48
CA GLU A 676 -27.57 4.17 -30.34
C GLU A 676 -28.23 5.50 -30.78
N LYS A 677 -29.52 5.45 -31.16
CA LYS A 677 -30.30 6.66 -31.46
C LYS A 677 -30.40 7.58 -30.25
N GLN A 678 -30.54 7.04 -29.04
CA GLN A 678 -30.60 7.84 -27.82
C GLN A 678 -29.27 8.56 -27.54
N GLU A 679 -28.13 7.88 -27.64
CA GLU A 679 -26.81 8.52 -27.48
C GLU A 679 -26.55 9.56 -28.58
N ILE A 680 -26.95 9.30 -29.83
CA ILE A 680 -26.88 10.28 -30.93
C ILE A 680 -27.77 11.50 -30.65
N ASN A 681 -28.96 11.31 -30.09
CA ASN A 681 -29.83 12.41 -29.71
C ASN A 681 -29.25 13.21 -28.53
N GLN A 682 -28.55 12.57 -27.60
CA GLN A 682 -27.86 13.24 -26.49
C GLN A 682 -26.73 14.15 -26.98
N ILE A 683 -25.86 13.70 -27.90
CA ILE A 683 -24.83 14.57 -28.49
C ILE A 683 -25.48 15.77 -29.21
N LYS A 684 -26.54 15.54 -30.01
CA LYS A 684 -27.29 16.65 -30.64
C LYS A 684 -27.82 17.65 -29.61
N ALA A 685 -28.42 17.15 -28.53
CA ALA A 685 -28.97 17.98 -27.48
C ALA A 685 -27.90 18.77 -26.71
N GLN A 686 -26.75 18.17 -26.40
CA GLN A 686 -25.64 18.85 -25.73
C GLN A 686 -25.01 19.93 -26.61
N VAL A 687 -24.74 19.62 -27.89
CA VAL A 687 -24.23 20.62 -28.85
C VAL A 687 -25.21 21.78 -28.92
N ALA A 688 -26.50 21.52 -29.18
CA ALA A 688 -27.52 22.57 -29.24
C ALA A 688 -27.63 23.38 -27.94
N LYS A 689 -27.56 22.71 -26.78
CA LYS A 689 -27.62 23.37 -25.47
C LYS A 689 -26.47 24.35 -25.26
N TYR A 690 -25.24 23.94 -25.60
CA TYR A 690 -24.05 24.74 -25.35
C TYR A 690 -23.73 25.73 -26.48
N THR A 691 -24.43 25.66 -27.62
CA THR A 691 -24.36 26.69 -28.67
C THR A 691 -25.50 27.71 -28.62
N ARG A 692 -26.63 27.43 -27.95
CA ARG A 692 -27.87 28.26 -27.97
C ARG A 692 -27.72 29.76 -27.71
N ASN A 693 -26.69 30.19 -26.97
CA ASN A 693 -26.46 31.59 -26.60
C ASN A 693 -24.96 31.94 -26.65
N LEU A 694 -24.28 31.60 -27.73
CA LEU A 694 -22.88 31.97 -27.89
C LEU A 694 -22.70 33.51 -27.89
N PRO A 695 -21.64 34.05 -27.24
CA PRO A 695 -21.44 35.49 -27.19
C PRO A 695 -21.20 36.07 -28.60
N ALA A 696 -21.70 37.29 -28.87
CA ALA A 696 -21.41 37.94 -30.15
C ALA A 696 -19.91 38.31 -30.28
N PRO A 697 -19.35 38.37 -31.50
CA PRO A 697 -17.95 38.71 -31.71
C PRO A 697 -17.64 40.13 -31.21
N ARG A 698 -16.59 40.27 -30.40
CA ARG A 698 -16.13 41.57 -29.90
C ARG A 698 -15.02 42.12 -30.79
N THR A 699 -15.28 43.26 -31.44
CA THR A 699 -14.28 43.95 -32.27
C THR A 699 -13.23 44.67 -31.44
N GLY A 700 -11.99 44.77 -31.94
CA GLY A 700 -10.94 45.59 -31.33
C GLY A 700 -10.15 44.91 -30.20
N LYS A 701 -10.28 43.60 -30.04
CA LYS A 701 -9.39 42.80 -29.17
C LYS A 701 -7.95 42.83 -29.67
N GLN A 702 -7.00 42.78 -28.74
CA GLN A 702 -5.58 42.72 -29.07
C GLN A 702 -5.21 41.35 -29.64
N ALA A 703 -4.17 41.30 -30.47
CA ALA A 703 -3.58 40.01 -30.87
C ALA A 703 -2.87 39.37 -29.65
N PRO A 704 -2.86 38.03 -29.54
CA PRO A 704 -2.02 37.34 -28.56
C PRO A 704 -0.55 37.65 -28.85
N LEU A 705 0.26 37.68 -27.80
CA LEU A 705 1.69 37.89 -27.93
C LEU A 705 2.36 36.67 -28.55
N ASP A 706 3.41 36.88 -29.34
CA ASP A 706 4.26 35.79 -29.86
C ASP A 706 5.54 35.61 -29.04
N ASP A 707 5.95 36.64 -28.29
CA ASP A 707 7.05 36.62 -27.35
C ASP A 707 6.58 37.07 -25.95
N GLY A 708 7.15 36.49 -24.91
CA GLY A 708 6.71 36.70 -23.53
C GLY A 708 5.30 36.18 -23.21
N GLN A 709 4.90 35.06 -23.83
CA GLN A 709 3.54 34.51 -23.80
C GLN A 709 3.11 34.02 -22.42
N THR A 710 1.81 34.14 -22.12
CA THR A 710 1.12 33.44 -21.03
C THR A 710 0.20 32.36 -21.58
N VAL A 711 0.48 31.10 -21.27
CA VAL A 711 -0.26 29.94 -21.83
C VAL A 711 -1.01 29.20 -20.73
N ILE A 712 -2.32 29.02 -20.89
CA ILE A 712 -3.09 28.09 -20.06
C ILE A 712 -2.93 26.67 -20.62
N VAL A 713 -2.61 25.72 -19.75
CA VAL A 713 -2.64 24.28 -20.06
C VAL A 713 -3.50 23.56 -19.02
N THR A 714 -4.52 22.85 -19.49
CA THR A 714 -5.36 22.02 -18.60
C THR A 714 -4.81 20.59 -18.51
N GLY A 715 -4.69 20.03 -17.31
CA GLY A 715 -4.28 18.64 -17.11
C GLY A 715 -2.79 18.37 -17.33
N THR A 716 -1.89 19.21 -16.81
CA THR A 716 -0.42 19.08 -16.94
C THR A 716 0.16 17.88 -16.21
N THR A 717 -0.55 17.34 -15.22
CA THR A 717 -0.17 16.13 -14.49
C THR A 717 -0.51 14.84 -15.26
N GLY A 718 -1.26 14.94 -16.37
CA GLY A 718 -1.56 13.82 -17.26
C GLY A 718 -0.38 13.44 -18.16
N SER A 719 -0.54 12.36 -18.94
CA SER A 719 0.56 11.85 -19.74
C SER A 719 1.09 12.87 -20.75
N LEU A 720 0.27 13.27 -21.71
CA LEU A 720 0.64 14.27 -22.73
C LEU A 720 0.91 15.66 -22.12
N GLY A 721 0.14 16.03 -21.09
CA GLY A 721 0.26 17.31 -20.38
C GLY A 721 1.65 17.58 -19.81
N ALA A 722 2.31 16.56 -19.25
CA ALA A 722 3.64 16.72 -18.67
C ALA A 722 4.71 17.00 -19.75
N TYR A 723 4.60 16.39 -20.93
CA TYR A 723 5.52 16.63 -22.05
C TYR A 723 5.29 17.99 -22.70
N MET A 724 4.04 18.44 -22.82
CA MET A 724 3.75 19.83 -23.23
C MET A 724 4.31 20.83 -22.22
N LEU A 725 4.16 20.58 -20.92
CA LEU A 725 4.72 21.43 -19.87
C LEU A 725 6.25 21.50 -19.95
N ASP A 726 6.93 20.36 -20.13
CA ASP A 726 8.39 20.31 -20.28
C ASP A 726 8.87 21.15 -21.47
N GLN A 727 8.23 21.02 -22.63
CA GLN A 727 8.57 21.81 -23.81
C GLN A 727 8.31 23.30 -23.58
N LEU A 728 7.15 23.67 -23.01
CA LEU A 728 6.82 25.06 -22.70
C LEU A 728 7.81 25.72 -21.73
N CYS A 729 8.24 25.00 -20.68
CA CYS A 729 9.21 25.52 -19.72
C CYS A 729 10.55 25.90 -20.39
N ARG A 730 10.97 25.13 -21.41
CA ARG A 730 12.24 25.32 -22.13
C ARG A 730 12.20 26.45 -23.17
N LEU A 731 11.01 26.93 -23.55
CA LEU A 731 10.87 27.98 -24.56
C LEU A 731 11.05 29.37 -23.94
N GLU A 732 11.99 30.15 -24.47
CA GLU A 732 12.24 31.54 -24.04
C GLU A 732 11.05 32.47 -24.36
N SER A 733 10.35 32.19 -25.47
CA SER A 733 9.15 32.94 -25.88
C SER A 733 7.97 32.77 -24.91
N VAL A 734 8.00 31.79 -24.01
CA VAL A 734 6.99 31.57 -22.98
C VAL A 734 7.47 32.17 -21.67
N LYS A 735 6.76 33.19 -21.20
CA LYS A 735 7.03 33.87 -19.92
C LYS A 735 6.37 33.15 -18.76
N LYS A 736 5.12 32.70 -18.94
CA LYS A 736 4.30 32.15 -17.86
C LYS A 736 3.40 31.03 -18.35
N ILE A 737 3.28 29.98 -17.55
CA ILE A 737 2.42 28.84 -17.81
C ILE A 737 1.42 28.74 -16.67
N ILE A 738 0.14 28.73 -16.99
CA ILE A 738 -0.95 28.55 -16.01
C ILE A 738 -1.42 27.11 -16.11
N ALA A 739 -1.02 26.28 -15.16
CA ALA A 739 -1.37 24.87 -15.09
C ALA A 739 -2.68 24.70 -14.32
N LEU A 740 -3.78 24.47 -15.05
CA LEU A 740 -5.10 24.23 -14.47
C LEU A 740 -5.31 22.73 -14.26
N ASN A 741 -5.37 22.29 -13.00
CA ASN A 741 -5.54 20.88 -12.65
C ASN A 741 -6.63 20.72 -11.58
N ARG A 742 -7.18 19.50 -11.49
CA ARG A 742 -8.28 19.18 -10.57
C ARG A 742 -7.88 19.00 -9.11
N SER A 743 -6.59 18.79 -8.81
CA SER A 743 -6.16 18.60 -7.41
C SER A 743 -6.23 19.92 -6.65
N ASP A 744 -6.48 19.84 -5.34
CA ASP A 744 -6.67 21.03 -4.49
C ASP A 744 -5.46 21.97 -4.50
N ASP A 745 -4.25 21.41 -4.67
CA ASP A 745 -3.00 22.14 -4.79
C ASP A 745 -2.64 22.56 -6.24
N GLY A 746 -3.54 22.34 -7.21
CA GLY A 746 -3.28 22.60 -8.63
C GLY A 746 -2.18 21.73 -9.26
N GLY A 747 -1.63 20.75 -8.54
CA GLY A 747 -0.63 19.80 -9.02
C GLY A 747 0.80 20.08 -8.55
N VAL A 748 1.02 21.10 -7.70
CA VAL A 748 2.35 21.51 -7.20
C VAL A 748 3.12 20.35 -6.57
N SER A 749 2.46 19.57 -5.72
CA SER A 749 3.08 18.46 -4.99
C SER A 749 3.45 17.27 -5.89
N ARG A 750 2.74 17.09 -7.01
CA ARG A 750 2.86 15.90 -7.87
C ARG A 750 3.68 16.14 -9.14
N GLN A 751 3.66 17.34 -9.72
CA GLN A 751 4.31 17.59 -11.00
C GLN A 751 5.83 17.31 -10.98
N PRO A 752 6.61 17.69 -9.93
CA PRO A 752 8.05 17.44 -9.91
C PRO A 752 8.42 15.96 -10.01
N SER A 753 7.73 15.09 -9.25
CA SER A 753 7.99 13.64 -9.27
C SER A 753 7.54 12.99 -10.59
N ILE A 754 6.44 13.45 -11.18
CA ILE A 754 6.01 13.04 -12.52
C ILE A 754 7.08 13.38 -13.56
N ASN A 755 7.60 14.61 -13.51
CA ASN A 755 8.62 15.06 -14.45
C ASN A 755 9.93 14.28 -14.25
N GLU A 756 10.40 14.13 -13.01
CA GLU A 756 11.61 13.38 -12.69
C GLU A 756 11.55 11.91 -13.14
N PHE A 757 10.43 11.23 -12.85
CA PHE A 757 10.19 9.85 -13.29
C PHE A 757 10.29 9.70 -14.82
N ARG A 758 9.90 10.74 -15.55
CA ARG A 758 9.90 10.77 -17.02
C ARG A 758 11.16 11.38 -17.63
N GLY A 759 12.11 11.83 -16.82
CA GLY A 759 13.32 12.51 -17.28
C GLY A 759 13.05 13.91 -17.88
N LEU A 760 11.97 14.54 -17.47
CA LEU A 760 11.57 15.90 -17.87
C LEU A 760 12.15 16.94 -16.91
N THR A 761 12.13 18.21 -17.32
CA THR A 761 12.64 19.32 -16.51
C THR A 761 11.87 19.44 -15.20
N THR A 762 12.61 19.64 -14.11
CA THR A 762 12.06 19.97 -12.80
C THR A 762 12.12 21.47 -12.51
N ASP A 763 12.73 22.26 -13.41
CA ASP A 763 12.62 23.71 -13.37
C ASP A 763 11.21 24.13 -13.83
N LEU A 764 10.38 24.43 -12.83
CA LEU A 764 9.00 24.85 -12.99
C LEU A 764 8.83 26.34 -12.62
N SER A 765 9.91 27.13 -12.67
CA SER A 765 9.90 28.55 -12.29
C SER A 765 8.92 29.42 -13.08
N LYS A 766 8.57 29.01 -14.30
CA LYS A 766 7.57 29.67 -15.17
C LYS A 766 6.12 29.24 -14.87
N VAL A 767 5.90 28.24 -14.02
CA VAL A 767 4.61 27.57 -13.87
C VAL A 767 3.87 28.06 -12.63
N GLU A 768 2.65 28.53 -12.83
CA GLU A 768 1.69 28.77 -11.75
C GLU A 768 0.64 27.65 -11.79
N PHE A 769 0.61 26.83 -10.74
CA PHE A 769 -0.34 25.74 -10.58
C PHE A 769 -1.59 26.24 -9.87
N ILE A 770 -2.76 25.93 -10.41
CA ILE A 770 -4.04 26.39 -9.86
C ILE A 770 -5.06 25.24 -9.91
N HIS A 771 -5.76 25.05 -8.79
CA HIS A 771 -6.95 24.21 -8.74
C HIS A 771 -8.04 24.80 -9.64
N ALA A 772 -8.63 23.98 -10.51
CA ALA A 772 -9.69 24.43 -11.42
C ALA A 772 -10.77 23.35 -11.57
N ASP A 773 -12.02 23.81 -11.58
CA ASP A 773 -13.19 23.05 -12.01
C ASP A 773 -13.79 23.72 -13.24
N LEU A 774 -13.45 23.21 -14.41
CA LEU A 774 -13.91 23.76 -15.70
C LEU A 774 -15.43 23.67 -15.86
N SER A 775 -16.12 22.84 -15.08
CA SER A 775 -17.58 22.75 -15.12
C SER A 775 -18.29 23.96 -14.49
N LEU A 776 -17.55 24.86 -13.84
CA LEU A 776 -18.02 26.11 -13.27
C LEU A 776 -17.76 27.31 -14.21
N PRO A 777 -18.61 28.35 -14.21
CA PRO A 777 -18.50 29.48 -15.15
C PRO A 777 -17.19 30.27 -15.07
N ASP A 778 -16.60 30.39 -13.87
CA ASP A 778 -15.31 31.05 -13.62
C ASP A 778 -14.14 30.05 -13.61
N LEU A 779 -14.35 28.86 -14.16
CA LEU A 779 -13.41 27.73 -14.17
C LEU A 779 -13.00 27.27 -12.76
N GLY A 780 -13.75 27.66 -11.71
CA GLY A 780 -13.44 27.36 -10.31
C GLY A 780 -12.26 28.15 -9.73
N LEU A 781 -11.84 29.24 -10.41
CA LEU A 781 -10.65 30.01 -10.03
C LEU A 781 -10.95 31.11 -9.00
N GLY A 782 -12.23 31.46 -8.82
CA GLY A 782 -12.66 32.67 -8.13
C GLY A 782 -12.50 33.92 -9.00
N GLN A 783 -13.42 34.87 -8.84
CA GLN A 783 -13.56 36.04 -9.71
C GLN A 783 -12.27 36.84 -9.88
N SER A 784 -11.54 37.10 -8.78
CA SER A 784 -10.30 37.90 -8.85
C SER A 784 -9.22 37.26 -9.71
N LYS A 785 -9.09 35.94 -9.67
CA LYS A 785 -8.08 35.23 -10.47
C LYS A 785 -8.53 35.11 -11.92
N TYR A 786 -9.82 34.80 -12.13
CA TYR A 786 -10.44 34.77 -13.45
C TYR A 786 -10.23 36.09 -14.20
N ASP A 787 -10.56 37.23 -13.56
CA ASP A 787 -10.41 38.57 -14.15
C ASP A 787 -8.96 38.92 -14.52
N SER A 788 -8.00 38.51 -13.69
CA SER A 788 -6.57 38.67 -13.99
C SER A 788 -6.18 37.87 -15.24
N LEU A 789 -6.65 36.63 -15.36
CA LEU A 789 -6.33 35.79 -16.52
C LEU A 789 -6.97 36.27 -17.82
N LEU A 790 -8.14 36.93 -17.77
CA LEU A 790 -8.76 37.55 -18.94
C LEU A 790 -7.88 38.63 -19.61
N VAL A 791 -6.96 39.24 -18.85
CA VAL A 791 -6.06 40.28 -19.35
C VAL A 791 -4.75 39.69 -19.87
N ASP A 792 -4.20 38.72 -19.13
CA ASP A 792 -2.82 38.26 -19.33
C ASP A 792 -2.69 37.15 -20.37
N VAL A 793 -3.66 36.24 -20.46
CA VAL A 793 -3.53 34.98 -21.22
C VAL A 793 -3.48 35.23 -22.73
N ASP A 794 -2.56 34.56 -23.40
CA ASP A 794 -2.38 34.62 -24.86
C ASP A 794 -2.99 33.41 -25.56
N ARG A 795 -2.90 32.20 -24.99
CA ARG A 795 -3.34 30.95 -25.61
C ARG A 795 -3.90 29.98 -24.58
N VAL A 796 -4.88 29.16 -24.97
CA VAL A 796 -5.45 28.07 -24.15
C VAL A 796 -5.23 26.73 -24.84
N ILE A 797 -4.60 25.79 -24.14
CA ILE A 797 -4.47 24.39 -24.54
C ILE A 797 -5.37 23.54 -23.63
N HIS A 798 -6.47 23.05 -24.21
CA HIS A 798 -7.44 22.21 -23.50
C HIS A 798 -7.16 20.71 -23.70
N ASN A 799 -6.34 20.16 -22.81
CA ASN A 799 -5.92 18.76 -22.79
C ASN A 799 -6.66 17.92 -21.74
N ALA A 800 -7.16 18.52 -20.66
CA ALA A 800 -7.86 17.79 -19.61
C ALA A 800 -9.14 17.10 -20.13
N TRP A 801 -9.13 15.77 -20.18
CA TRP A 801 -10.30 14.96 -20.51
C TRP A 801 -10.15 13.54 -19.95
N PRO A 802 -11.19 12.93 -19.35
CA PRO A 802 -11.12 11.56 -18.88
C PRO A 802 -11.13 10.60 -20.08
N VAL A 803 -10.12 9.75 -20.17
CA VAL A 803 -10.09 8.65 -21.14
C VAL A 803 -10.77 7.44 -20.49
N ASN A 804 -12.11 7.41 -20.57
CA ASN A 804 -12.91 6.33 -20.00
C ASN A 804 -13.93 5.82 -21.01
N PHE A 805 -13.66 4.67 -21.61
CA PHE A 805 -14.53 4.03 -22.60
C PHE A 805 -15.80 3.38 -22.00
N LYS A 806 -15.93 3.37 -20.66
CA LYS A 806 -17.12 2.89 -19.96
C LYS A 806 -18.16 3.99 -19.70
N PHE A 807 -17.74 5.26 -19.83
CA PHE A 807 -18.64 6.41 -19.67
C PHE A 807 -19.68 6.47 -20.77
N THR A 808 -20.76 7.18 -20.45
CA THR A 808 -21.88 7.44 -21.34
C THR A 808 -21.82 8.90 -21.77
N MET A 809 -22.61 9.31 -22.75
CA MET A 809 -22.59 10.70 -23.19
C MET A 809 -22.97 11.67 -22.05
N SER A 810 -23.87 11.28 -21.14
CA SER A 810 -24.23 12.08 -19.97
C SER A 810 -23.08 12.25 -18.98
N SER A 811 -22.25 11.21 -18.76
CA SER A 811 -21.07 11.31 -17.88
C SER A 811 -20.05 12.36 -18.35
N PHE A 812 -20.02 12.67 -19.64
CA PHE A 812 -19.13 13.70 -20.21
C PHE A 812 -19.72 15.12 -20.19
N GLU A 813 -20.97 15.30 -19.78
CA GLU A 813 -21.68 16.59 -19.84
C GLU A 813 -20.90 17.73 -19.16
N SER A 814 -20.29 17.48 -18.00
CA SER A 814 -19.49 18.49 -17.29
C SER A 814 -18.23 18.91 -18.06
N HIS A 815 -17.64 18.01 -18.84
CA HIS A 815 -16.46 18.27 -19.66
C HIS A 815 -16.83 19.02 -20.94
N VAL A 816 -17.94 18.63 -21.57
CA VAL A 816 -18.53 19.35 -22.71
C VAL A 816 -18.93 20.76 -22.30
N ARG A 817 -19.52 20.93 -21.11
CA ARG A 817 -19.78 22.25 -20.50
C ARG A 817 -18.50 23.05 -20.29
N GLY A 818 -17.42 22.41 -19.85
CA GLY A 818 -16.13 23.08 -19.67
C GLY A 818 -15.60 23.71 -20.96
N VAL A 819 -15.81 23.07 -22.11
CA VAL A 819 -15.47 23.67 -23.42
C VAL A 819 -16.24 24.96 -23.66
N ARG A 820 -17.53 24.98 -23.32
CA ARG A 820 -18.35 26.20 -23.39
C ARG A 820 -17.81 27.30 -22.45
N HIS A 821 -17.43 26.97 -21.23
CA HIS A 821 -16.86 27.97 -20.31
C HIS A 821 -15.49 28.50 -20.77
N LEU A 822 -14.69 27.68 -21.46
CA LEU A 822 -13.47 28.16 -22.11
C LEU A 822 -13.77 29.09 -23.30
N VAL A 823 -14.83 28.82 -24.06
CA VAL A 823 -15.33 29.75 -25.10
C VAL A 823 -15.75 31.08 -24.46
N ASP A 824 -16.49 31.04 -23.35
CA ASP A 824 -16.91 32.24 -22.63
C ASP A 824 -15.68 33.02 -22.09
N PHE A 825 -14.67 32.33 -21.56
CA PHE A 825 -13.39 32.92 -21.14
C PHE A 825 -12.67 33.62 -22.30
N SER A 826 -12.45 32.92 -23.43
CA SER A 826 -11.81 33.51 -24.62
C SER A 826 -12.61 34.68 -25.19
N SER A 827 -13.95 34.64 -25.08
CA SER A 827 -14.81 35.75 -25.50
C SER A 827 -14.72 36.96 -24.56
N ALA A 828 -14.61 36.73 -23.25
CA ALA A 828 -14.45 37.79 -22.26
C ALA A 828 -13.05 38.43 -22.28
N ALA A 829 -12.01 37.69 -22.69
CA ALA A 829 -10.61 38.12 -22.67
C ALA A 829 -10.35 39.40 -23.48
N SER A 830 -9.34 40.17 -23.05
CA SER A 830 -8.89 41.42 -23.71
C SER A 830 -8.19 41.16 -25.05
N LYS A 831 -7.63 39.96 -25.22
CA LYS A 831 -6.95 39.47 -26.41
C LYS A 831 -7.84 38.47 -27.17
N ASN A 832 -7.54 38.25 -28.44
CA ASN A 832 -8.09 37.13 -29.20
C ASN A 832 -7.36 35.85 -28.78
N VAL A 833 -7.85 35.18 -27.73
CA VAL A 833 -7.21 33.98 -27.16
C VAL A 833 -7.68 32.72 -27.93
N PRO A 834 -6.81 32.07 -28.73
CA PRO A 834 -7.18 30.83 -29.42
C PRO A 834 -7.30 29.67 -28.43
N ILE A 835 -8.20 28.73 -28.74
CA ILE A 835 -8.41 27.50 -27.99
C ILE A 835 -7.92 26.31 -28.83
N ILE A 836 -6.94 25.58 -28.31
CA ILE A 836 -6.43 24.36 -28.93
C ILE A 836 -6.96 23.19 -28.13
N PHE A 837 -7.86 22.43 -28.74
CA PHE A 837 -8.51 21.28 -28.13
C PHE A 837 -7.87 19.98 -28.60
N ILE A 838 -7.45 19.17 -27.63
CA ILE A 838 -6.96 17.82 -27.89
C ILE A 838 -8.21 16.93 -28.07
N SER A 839 -8.61 16.71 -29.31
CA SER A 839 -9.67 15.79 -29.71
C SER A 839 -9.11 14.36 -29.90
N SER A 840 -9.87 13.46 -30.51
CA SER A 840 -9.47 12.06 -30.70
C SER A 840 -9.85 11.52 -32.07
N ILE A 841 -9.06 10.60 -32.60
CA ILE A 841 -9.46 9.79 -33.76
C ILE A 841 -10.73 8.96 -33.50
N GLY A 842 -11.09 8.72 -32.23
CA GLY A 842 -12.37 8.08 -31.88
C GLY A 842 -13.61 8.86 -32.32
N THR A 843 -13.45 10.11 -32.77
CA THR A 843 -14.52 10.88 -33.42
C THR A 843 -14.92 10.33 -34.80
N VAL A 844 -14.08 9.47 -35.39
CA VAL A 844 -14.20 8.96 -36.76
C VAL A 844 -13.91 7.45 -36.87
N ASP A 845 -14.07 6.68 -35.79
CA ASP A 845 -13.69 5.26 -35.76
C ASP A 845 -14.54 4.35 -36.68
N ARG A 846 -15.74 4.79 -37.11
CA ARG A 846 -16.56 4.13 -38.13
C ARG A 846 -16.38 4.70 -39.54
N TRP A 847 -15.32 5.47 -39.78
CA TRP A 847 -15.00 5.93 -41.12
C TRP A 847 -14.74 4.72 -42.04
N SER A 848 -15.62 4.55 -43.02
CA SER A 848 -15.65 3.37 -43.91
C SER A 848 -15.46 3.73 -45.39
N LEU A 849 -15.19 5.00 -45.69
CA LEU A 849 -14.94 5.45 -47.05
C LEU A 849 -13.52 5.06 -47.52
N PRO A 850 -13.31 4.84 -48.83
CA PRO A 850 -11.98 4.54 -49.38
C PRO A 850 -10.98 5.68 -49.21
N ASP A 851 -11.48 6.92 -49.17
CA ASP A 851 -10.67 8.12 -49.02
C ASP A 851 -10.20 8.30 -47.58
N ALA A 852 -9.07 8.99 -47.42
CA ALA A 852 -8.55 9.34 -46.11
C ALA A 852 -9.50 10.31 -45.38
N VAL A 853 -9.57 10.19 -44.05
CA VAL A 853 -10.30 11.13 -43.19
C VAL A 853 -9.76 12.54 -43.44
N PRO A 854 -10.60 13.51 -43.82
CA PRO A 854 -10.15 14.87 -44.12
C PRO A 854 -9.88 15.69 -42.85
N GLU A 855 -8.98 16.67 -42.96
CA GLU A 855 -8.63 17.63 -41.91
C GLU A 855 -9.65 18.79 -41.82
N GLU A 856 -10.94 18.44 -41.75
CA GLU A 856 -12.07 19.39 -41.71
C GLU A 856 -13.14 18.97 -40.68
N ALA A 857 -14.13 19.85 -40.45
CA ALA A 857 -15.26 19.58 -39.58
C ALA A 857 -16.13 18.46 -40.14
N LEU A 858 -16.47 17.48 -39.30
CA LEU A 858 -17.33 16.37 -39.67
C LEU A 858 -18.59 16.43 -38.81
N HIS A 859 -19.74 16.64 -39.45
CA HIS A 859 -21.03 16.81 -38.77
C HIS A 859 -21.83 15.51 -38.64
N ASP A 860 -21.34 14.40 -39.21
CA ASP A 860 -21.98 13.11 -39.08
C ASP A 860 -21.73 12.51 -37.69
N LEU A 861 -22.77 12.55 -36.86
CA LEU A 861 -22.73 12.10 -35.47
C LEU A 861 -22.75 10.57 -35.33
N ASN A 862 -22.89 9.83 -36.44
CA ASN A 862 -22.82 8.37 -36.46
C ASN A 862 -21.38 7.83 -36.59
N LEU A 863 -20.43 8.70 -36.98
CA LEU A 863 -19.02 8.36 -37.14
C LEU A 863 -18.35 7.83 -35.87
N PRO A 864 -18.58 8.40 -34.67
CA PRO A 864 -18.05 7.85 -33.42
C PRO A 864 -18.91 6.69 -32.88
N SER A 865 -18.30 5.53 -32.68
CA SER A 865 -18.94 4.33 -32.13
C SER A 865 -19.17 4.41 -30.61
N MET A 866 -18.31 5.13 -29.88
CA MET A 866 -18.30 5.17 -28.42
C MET A 866 -18.60 6.58 -27.88
N ALA A 867 -19.17 6.64 -26.67
CA ALA A 867 -19.45 7.89 -25.95
C ALA A 867 -18.22 8.80 -25.78
N TYR A 868 -17.02 8.23 -25.58
CA TYR A 868 -15.78 9.01 -25.54
C TYR A 868 -15.56 9.78 -26.86
N GLY A 869 -15.65 9.10 -28.00
CA GLY A 869 -15.55 9.71 -29.33
C GLY A 869 -16.66 10.74 -29.58
N ARG A 870 -17.90 10.42 -29.18
CA ARG A 870 -19.05 11.32 -29.26
C ARG A 870 -18.83 12.60 -28.44
N SER A 871 -18.31 12.48 -27.22
CA SER A 871 -18.02 13.64 -26.36
C SER A 871 -16.96 14.57 -26.94
N LYS A 872 -15.91 14.00 -27.55
CA LYS A 872 -14.86 14.77 -28.25
C LYS A 872 -15.40 15.44 -29.51
N LEU A 873 -16.29 14.77 -30.25
CA LEU A 873 -16.96 15.36 -31.41
C LEU A 873 -17.87 16.52 -30.99
N ALA A 874 -18.66 16.36 -29.92
CA ALA A 874 -19.51 17.41 -29.38
C ALA A 874 -18.71 18.67 -29.01
N ALA A 875 -17.59 18.48 -28.32
CA ALA A 875 -16.67 19.56 -27.97
C ALA A 875 -16.10 20.28 -29.21
N SER A 876 -15.66 19.52 -30.22
CA SER A 876 -15.19 20.10 -31.48
C SER A 876 -16.28 20.89 -32.20
N LEU A 877 -17.53 20.40 -32.24
CA LEU A 877 -18.66 21.10 -32.85
C LEU A 877 -19.07 22.38 -32.09
N ILE A 878 -18.94 22.40 -30.76
CA ILE A 878 -19.15 23.61 -29.95
C ILE A 878 -18.08 24.66 -30.28
N LEU A 879 -16.84 24.23 -30.49
CA LEU A 879 -15.75 25.12 -30.90
C LEU A 879 -15.93 25.62 -32.34
N ASP A 880 -16.44 24.80 -33.25
CA ASP A 880 -16.78 25.22 -34.61
C ASP A 880 -17.86 26.31 -34.59
N ALA A 881 -18.93 26.10 -33.82
CA ALA A 881 -19.99 27.10 -33.64
C ALA A 881 -19.46 28.37 -32.96
N ALA A 882 -18.57 28.26 -31.98
CA ALA A 882 -17.94 29.43 -31.36
C ALA A 882 -17.00 30.19 -32.32
N ALA A 883 -16.32 29.49 -33.23
CA ALA A 883 -15.52 30.13 -34.26
C ALA A 883 -16.39 30.90 -35.25
N GLU A 884 -17.52 30.34 -35.67
CA GLU A 884 -18.47 30.95 -36.60
C GLU A 884 -19.27 32.10 -35.96
N GLU A 885 -19.87 31.88 -34.79
CA GLU A 885 -20.82 32.81 -34.16
C GLU A 885 -20.14 33.82 -33.24
N SER A 886 -19.07 33.44 -32.54
CA SER A 886 -18.36 34.30 -31.58
C SER A 886 -17.02 34.83 -32.09
N GLY A 887 -16.55 34.37 -33.26
CA GLY A 887 -15.25 34.75 -33.81
C GLY A 887 -14.06 34.29 -32.97
N ILE A 888 -14.22 33.21 -32.18
CA ILE A 888 -13.15 32.66 -31.34
C ILE A 888 -12.30 31.69 -32.16
N PRO A 889 -10.99 31.96 -32.36
CA PRO A 889 -10.12 31.02 -33.08
C PRO A 889 -10.01 29.71 -32.30
N ALA A 890 -10.32 28.59 -32.94
CA ALA A 890 -10.28 27.29 -32.30
C ALA A 890 -9.74 26.21 -33.24
N ALA A 891 -8.84 25.39 -32.72
CA ALA A 891 -8.27 24.24 -33.42
C ALA A 891 -8.58 22.94 -32.68
N SER A 892 -9.07 21.93 -33.40
CA SER A 892 -9.33 20.58 -32.88
C SER A 892 -8.31 19.59 -33.46
N VAL A 893 -7.48 18.99 -32.60
CA VAL A 893 -6.47 18.01 -33.03
C VAL A 893 -6.95 16.61 -32.70
N ARG A 894 -7.31 15.80 -33.71
CA ARG A 894 -7.74 14.40 -33.49
C ARG A 894 -6.50 13.54 -33.25
N VAL A 895 -6.17 13.30 -31.98
CA VAL A 895 -4.97 12.55 -31.61
C VAL A 895 -5.22 11.04 -31.72
N GLY A 896 -4.27 10.34 -32.35
CA GLY A 896 -4.25 8.89 -32.50
C GLY A 896 -3.55 8.18 -31.34
N GLN A 897 -2.98 7.00 -31.61
CA GLN A 897 -2.23 6.26 -30.61
C GLN A 897 -0.94 7.01 -30.24
N ILE A 898 -0.90 7.51 -29.00
CA ILE A 898 0.30 8.06 -28.39
C ILE A 898 1.17 6.90 -27.91
N ALA A 899 2.39 6.80 -28.41
CA ALA A 899 3.37 5.79 -28.04
C ALA A 899 4.27 6.25 -26.88
N GLY A 900 5.24 5.41 -26.52
CA GLY A 900 6.24 5.73 -25.51
C GLY A 900 7.15 6.88 -25.86
N SER A 901 7.90 7.35 -24.87
CA SER A 901 8.88 8.43 -25.04
C SER A 901 10.06 8.04 -25.91
N ARG A 902 10.66 9.03 -26.56
CA ARG A 902 11.96 8.92 -27.22
C ARG A 902 13.11 8.87 -26.22
N GLY A 903 12.94 9.51 -25.06
CA GLY A 903 13.93 9.51 -23.99
C GLY A 903 14.19 8.12 -23.38
N GLU A 904 15.30 7.98 -22.64
CA GLU A 904 15.58 6.75 -21.89
C GLU A 904 14.60 6.54 -20.73
N LYS A 905 14.09 7.65 -20.18
CA LYS A 905 13.07 7.68 -19.12
C LYS A 905 11.68 7.97 -19.71
N GLY A 906 10.65 7.70 -18.90
CA GLY A 906 9.25 7.68 -19.34
C GLY A 906 8.78 6.26 -19.61
N LEU A 907 7.46 6.08 -19.62
CA LEU A 907 6.86 4.77 -19.72
C LEU A 907 5.54 4.85 -20.49
N TRP A 908 5.46 4.17 -21.62
CA TRP A 908 4.18 3.86 -22.24
C TRP A 908 3.41 2.92 -21.32
N ASN A 909 2.20 3.31 -20.91
CA ASN A 909 1.42 2.58 -19.92
C ASN A 909 1.33 1.07 -20.23
N ARG A 910 1.88 0.25 -19.32
CA ARG A 910 1.96 -1.22 -19.44
C ARG A 910 0.59 -1.91 -19.63
N GLN A 911 -0.49 -1.23 -19.27
CA GLN A 911 -1.86 -1.74 -19.35
C GLN A 911 -2.52 -1.48 -20.71
N GLU A 912 -1.94 -0.63 -21.57
CA GLU A 912 -2.46 -0.40 -22.91
C GLU A 912 -2.25 -1.63 -23.81
N ILE A 913 -3.01 -1.69 -24.91
CA ILE A 913 -3.15 -2.87 -25.79
C ILE A 913 -1.79 -3.41 -26.24
N ILE A 914 -0.88 -2.54 -26.71
CA ILE A 914 0.42 -2.95 -27.25
C ILE A 914 1.39 -3.38 -26.14
N PRO A 915 1.64 -2.59 -25.07
CA PRO A 915 2.50 -3.03 -23.98
C PRO A 915 2.02 -4.33 -23.29
N SER A 916 0.71 -4.47 -23.07
CA SER A 916 0.14 -5.67 -22.45
C SER A 916 0.22 -6.91 -23.37
N MET A 917 0.10 -6.72 -24.69
CA MET A 917 0.35 -7.78 -25.67
C MET A 917 1.80 -8.27 -25.58
N ILE A 918 2.78 -7.35 -25.52
CA ILE A 918 4.20 -7.71 -25.41
C ILE A 918 4.51 -8.38 -24.07
N ALA A 919 3.99 -7.86 -22.95
CA ALA A 919 4.14 -8.49 -21.64
C ALA A 919 3.63 -9.95 -21.62
N SER A 920 2.41 -10.15 -22.13
CA SER A 920 1.80 -11.48 -22.25
C SER A 920 2.58 -12.37 -23.21
N SER A 921 3.10 -11.80 -24.29
CA SER A 921 3.94 -12.53 -25.25
C SER A 921 5.21 -13.06 -24.59
N VAL A 922 5.87 -12.24 -23.77
CA VAL A 922 7.06 -12.65 -23.00
C VAL A 922 6.72 -13.78 -22.03
N HIS A 923 5.56 -13.71 -21.37
CA HIS A 923 5.09 -14.77 -20.48
C HIS A 923 4.75 -16.08 -21.23
N LEU A 924 4.06 -15.99 -22.37
CA LEU A 924 3.63 -17.14 -23.18
C LEU A 924 4.76 -17.74 -24.04
N GLY A 925 5.89 -17.04 -24.14
CA GLY A 925 7.03 -17.39 -24.99
C GLY A 925 6.79 -17.20 -26.49
N VAL A 926 5.73 -16.49 -26.88
CA VAL A 926 5.32 -16.29 -28.28
C VAL A 926 4.86 -14.86 -28.53
N LEU A 927 5.18 -14.30 -29.69
CA LEU A 927 4.80 -12.94 -30.12
C LEU A 927 4.12 -13.03 -31.50
N PRO A 928 3.01 -12.32 -31.76
CA PRO A 928 2.40 -12.34 -33.07
C PRO A 928 3.32 -11.69 -34.13
N ASP A 929 3.48 -12.34 -35.28
CA ASP A 929 4.29 -11.89 -36.41
C ASP A 929 3.62 -10.82 -37.30
N HIS A 930 2.32 -10.63 -37.10
CA HIS A 930 1.43 -9.74 -37.83
C HIS A 930 0.31 -9.26 -36.87
N LEU A 931 -0.31 -8.09 -37.10
CA LEU A 931 -1.41 -7.56 -36.24
C LEU A 931 -2.76 -7.39 -36.95
N GLY A 932 -3.00 -8.15 -38.03
CA GLY A 932 -4.28 -8.12 -38.74
C GLY A 932 -4.58 -6.74 -39.32
N GLY A 933 -5.76 -6.19 -39.01
CA GLY A 933 -6.17 -4.83 -39.45
C GLY A 933 -5.34 -3.69 -38.84
N GLN A 934 -4.52 -3.97 -37.83
CA GLN A 934 -3.61 -3.02 -37.16
C GLN A 934 -2.15 -3.19 -37.60
N GLN A 935 -1.91 -3.79 -38.77
CA GLN A 935 -0.57 -4.05 -39.28
C GLN A 935 0.23 -2.77 -39.57
N GLU A 936 -0.44 -1.72 -40.06
CA GLU A 936 0.18 -0.42 -40.32
C GLU A 936 0.32 0.37 -39.01
N ILE A 937 1.55 0.70 -38.66
CA ILE A 937 1.91 1.43 -37.45
C ILE A 937 2.03 2.90 -37.78
N ALA A 938 1.04 3.67 -37.34
CA ALA A 938 1.03 5.13 -37.35
C ALA A 938 1.16 5.72 -35.93
N TRP A 939 1.75 4.97 -34.99
CA TRP A 939 1.91 5.42 -33.60
C TRP A 939 2.89 6.58 -33.51
N THR A 940 2.57 7.55 -32.67
CA THR A 940 3.36 8.79 -32.55
C THR A 940 3.97 8.89 -31.15
N PRO A 941 5.30 9.07 -31.01
CA PRO A 941 5.90 9.30 -29.70
C PRO A 941 5.30 10.51 -29.01
N ILE A 942 5.25 10.46 -27.68
CA ILE A 942 4.51 11.45 -26.88
C ILE A 942 5.09 12.87 -27.01
N GLU A 943 6.41 13.00 -27.20
CA GLU A 943 7.08 14.28 -27.43
C GLU A 943 6.63 14.93 -28.74
N ASP A 944 6.39 14.11 -29.78
CA ASP A 944 6.01 14.59 -31.11
C ASP A 944 4.54 15.04 -31.13
N ILE A 945 3.65 14.36 -30.38
CA ILE A 945 2.27 14.86 -30.18
C ILE A 945 2.29 16.17 -29.39
N ALA A 946 3.10 16.28 -28.35
CA ALA A 946 3.24 17.54 -27.61
C ALA A 946 3.72 18.67 -28.54
N GLY A 947 4.74 18.41 -29.37
CA GLY A 947 5.25 19.36 -30.35
C GLY A 947 4.20 19.77 -31.40
N LEU A 948 3.42 18.82 -31.92
CA LEU A 948 2.29 19.11 -32.82
C LEU A 948 1.30 20.10 -32.18
N ILE A 949 0.90 19.86 -30.93
CA ILE A 949 -0.05 20.75 -30.25
C ILE A 949 0.53 22.16 -30.10
N LEU A 950 1.82 22.29 -29.76
CA LEU A 950 2.48 23.58 -29.63
C LEU A 950 2.69 24.29 -30.99
N ASP A 951 2.96 23.54 -32.06
CA ASP A 951 3.07 24.06 -33.44
C ASP A 951 1.72 24.59 -33.94
N VAL A 952 0.64 23.82 -33.72
CA VAL A 952 -0.73 24.22 -34.08
C VAL A 952 -1.17 25.42 -33.27
N ALA A 953 -0.81 25.48 -31.98
CA ALA A 953 -1.08 26.62 -31.12
C ALA A 953 -0.30 27.89 -31.52
N GLY A 954 0.64 27.80 -32.45
CA GLY A 954 1.48 28.91 -32.86
C GLY A 954 2.47 29.35 -31.77
N ILE A 955 2.88 28.42 -30.88
CA ILE A 955 3.77 28.69 -29.75
C ILE A 955 5.24 28.48 -30.16
N THR A 956 5.53 27.34 -30.78
CA THR A 956 6.85 26.96 -31.31
C THR A 956 7.10 27.52 -32.71
N VAL A 957 6.03 27.78 -33.47
CA VAL A 957 6.08 28.38 -34.81
C VAL A 957 5.11 29.56 -34.85
N GLN A 958 5.63 30.77 -35.04
CA GLN A 958 4.79 31.96 -35.15
C GLN A 958 3.88 31.88 -36.39
N LYS A 959 2.60 32.17 -36.19
CA LYS A 959 1.59 32.15 -37.26
C LYS A 959 0.50 33.18 -37.04
N PRO A 960 -0.13 33.65 -38.15
CA PRO A 960 -1.33 34.45 -38.04
C PRO A 960 -2.40 33.71 -37.23
N ILE A 961 -3.12 34.43 -36.37
CA ILE A 961 -4.16 33.82 -35.53
C ILE A 961 -5.27 33.14 -36.34
N SER A 962 -5.51 33.60 -37.58
CA SER A 962 -6.45 32.98 -38.51
C SER A 962 -6.06 31.55 -38.90
N GLU A 963 -4.78 31.20 -38.82
CA GLU A 963 -4.26 29.86 -39.10
C GLU A 963 -4.26 28.94 -37.86
N ILE A 964 -4.53 29.48 -36.67
CA ILE A 964 -4.76 28.71 -35.44
C ILE A 964 -6.25 28.32 -35.39
N SER A 965 -6.69 27.59 -36.42
CA SER A 965 -8.08 27.23 -36.62
C SER A 965 -8.26 25.91 -37.37
N GLY A 966 -9.42 25.29 -37.19
CA GLY A 966 -9.83 24.11 -37.95
C GLY A 966 -9.33 22.80 -37.35
N TYR A 967 -9.20 21.78 -38.19
CA TYR A 967 -8.90 20.42 -37.76
C TYR A 967 -7.50 19.98 -38.17
N PHE A 968 -6.89 19.16 -37.33
CA PHE A 968 -5.58 18.56 -37.53
C PHE A 968 -5.59 17.11 -37.05
N HIS A 969 -4.69 16.29 -37.56
CA HIS A 969 -4.57 14.88 -37.18
C HIS A 969 -3.24 14.61 -36.45
N GLY A 970 -3.33 14.04 -35.25
CA GLY A 970 -2.18 13.63 -34.44
C GLY A 970 -1.85 12.16 -34.67
N VAL A 971 -1.60 11.76 -35.91
CA VAL A 971 -1.14 10.41 -36.31
C VAL A 971 0.18 10.52 -37.06
N ASN A 972 1.02 9.49 -37.02
CA ASN A 972 2.33 9.55 -37.67
C ASN A 972 2.17 9.48 -39.21
N PRO A 973 2.58 10.53 -39.98
CA PRO A 973 2.46 10.53 -41.43
C PRO A 973 3.48 9.61 -42.13
N ALA A 974 4.52 9.18 -41.41
CA ALA A 974 5.49 8.19 -41.87
C ALA A 974 5.20 6.86 -41.17
N THR A 975 4.46 5.96 -41.83
CA THR A 975 4.06 4.69 -41.23
C THR A 975 5.13 3.60 -41.43
N THR A 976 5.07 2.57 -40.58
CA THR A 976 5.83 1.32 -40.74
C THR A 976 4.89 0.12 -40.59
N SER A 977 5.39 -1.10 -40.72
CA SER A 977 4.62 -2.34 -40.58
C SER A 977 5.00 -3.05 -39.29
N TRP A 978 4.04 -3.64 -38.56
CA TRP A 978 4.37 -4.44 -37.39
C TRP A 978 5.31 -5.61 -37.72
N SER A 979 5.19 -6.22 -38.90
CA SER A 979 6.10 -7.30 -39.30
C SER A 979 7.55 -6.84 -39.46
N ASP A 980 7.80 -5.53 -39.64
CA ASP A 980 9.16 -4.97 -39.66
C ASP A 980 9.67 -4.67 -38.24
N ILE A 981 8.76 -4.51 -37.27
CA ILE A 981 9.06 -4.16 -35.87
C ILE A 981 9.10 -5.40 -34.94
N ALA A 982 8.27 -6.40 -35.18
CA ALA A 982 8.20 -7.64 -34.40
C ALA A 982 9.55 -8.36 -34.26
N PRO A 983 10.40 -8.42 -35.31
CA PRO A 983 11.76 -8.96 -35.18
C PRO A 983 12.61 -8.21 -34.15
N ALA A 984 12.45 -6.89 -34.03
CA ALA A 984 13.19 -6.09 -33.06
C ALA A 984 12.80 -6.43 -31.60
N VAL A 985 11.51 -6.68 -31.36
CA VAL A 985 10.99 -7.15 -30.07
C VAL A 985 11.51 -8.54 -29.75
N LYS A 986 11.43 -9.48 -30.72
CA LYS A 986 12.00 -10.82 -30.59
C LYS A 986 13.49 -10.76 -30.27
N ASP A 987 14.27 -9.97 -31.01
CA ASP A 987 15.72 -9.84 -30.83
C ASP A 987 16.08 -9.25 -29.46
N PHE A 988 15.28 -8.32 -28.94
CA PHE A 988 15.48 -7.75 -27.62
C PHE A 988 15.30 -8.78 -26.50
N TYR A 989 14.27 -9.61 -26.61
CA TYR A 989 13.96 -10.64 -25.61
C TYR A 989 14.68 -11.97 -25.85
N GLY A 990 15.35 -12.14 -26.99
CA GLY A 990 16.14 -13.30 -27.36
C GLY A 990 15.32 -14.57 -27.50
N ASP A 991 15.88 -15.69 -27.03
CA ASP A 991 15.25 -17.02 -27.11
C ASP A 991 13.98 -17.16 -26.26
N ARG A 992 13.63 -16.14 -25.44
CA ARG A 992 12.36 -16.08 -24.71
C ARG A 992 11.16 -15.97 -25.64
N LEU A 993 11.32 -15.47 -26.87
CA LEU A 993 10.20 -15.22 -27.79
C LEU A 993 10.35 -15.95 -29.13
N LYS A 994 9.25 -16.53 -29.59
CA LYS A 994 9.08 -17.02 -30.96
C LYS A 994 7.98 -16.23 -31.67
N LEU A 995 8.24 -15.85 -32.91
CA LEU A 995 7.22 -15.25 -33.77
C LEU A 995 6.23 -16.35 -34.21
N VAL A 996 4.94 -16.08 -34.06
CA VAL A 996 3.85 -17.00 -34.40
C VAL A 996 2.70 -16.24 -35.08
N SER A 997 1.78 -16.95 -35.71
CA SER A 997 0.57 -16.31 -36.25
C SER A 997 -0.31 -15.73 -35.13
N VAL A 998 -1.10 -14.69 -35.45
CA VAL A 998 -2.11 -14.13 -34.53
C VAL A 998 -3.00 -15.21 -33.93
N GLY A 999 -3.50 -16.13 -34.75
CA GLY A 999 -4.41 -17.19 -34.30
C GLY A 999 -3.75 -18.10 -33.26
N GLU A 1000 -2.48 -18.45 -33.46
CA GLU A 1000 -1.71 -19.23 -32.49
C GLU A 1000 -1.46 -18.45 -31.20
N TRP A 1001 -1.12 -17.16 -31.30
CA TRP A 1001 -0.94 -16.31 -30.12
C TRP A 1001 -2.22 -16.19 -29.29
N VAL A 1002 -3.36 -15.91 -29.94
CA VAL A 1002 -4.68 -15.84 -29.28
C VAL A 1002 -5.06 -17.17 -28.65
N ALA A 1003 -4.82 -18.29 -29.33
CA ALA A 1003 -5.10 -19.62 -28.78
C ALA A 1003 -4.25 -19.91 -27.53
N LYS A 1004 -2.97 -19.52 -27.51
CA LYS A 1004 -2.11 -19.63 -26.33
C LYS A 1004 -2.56 -18.73 -25.19
N LEU A 1005 -2.96 -17.49 -25.50
CA LEU A 1005 -3.51 -16.58 -24.51
C LEU A 1005 -4.81 -17.12 -23.90
N GLU A 1006 -5.70 -17.65 -24.72
CA GLU A 1006 -6.93 -18.30 -24.25
C GLU A 1006 -6.65 -19.54 -23.41
N ALA A 1007 -5.72 -20.40 -23.82
CA ALA A 1007 -5.34 -21.57 -23.03
C ALA A 1007 -4.84 -21.15 -21.64
N SER A 1008 -3.97 -20.13 -21.58
CA SER A 1008 -3.46 -19.59 -20.32
C SER A 1008 -4.54 -18.95 -19.45
N SER A 1009 -5.64 -18.44 -20.05
CA SER A 1009 -6.75 -17.86 -19.30
C SER A 1009 -7.58 -18.89 -18.52
N LYS A 1010 -7.44 -20.18 -18.86
CA LYS A 1010 -8.20 -21.29 -18.28
C LYS A 1010 -7.41 -22.04 -17.19
N GLU A 1011 -6.22 -21.58 -16.84
CA GLU A 1011 -5.41 -22.14 -15.76
C GLU A 1011 -5.94 -21.70 -14.39
N GLU A 1012 -5.90 -22.57 -13.38
CA GLU A 1012 -6.43 -22.26 -12.03
C GLU A 1012 -5.71 -21.08 -11.33
N ASN A 1013 -4.49 -20.72 -11.75
CA ASN A 1013 -3.66 -19.70 -11.13
C ASN A 1013 -3.03 -18.72 -12.16
N VAL A 1014 -3.87 -18.04 -12.96
CA VAL A 1014 -3.39 -17.05 -13.94
C VAL A 1014 -2.66 -15.88 -13.25
N ASP A 1015 -1.36 -15.72 -13.52
CA ASP A 1015 -0.58 -14.56 -13.09
C ASP A 1015 -0.89 -13.36 -13.99
N PHE A 1016 -1.96 -12.63 -13.66
CA PHE A 1016 -2.43 -11.46 -14.42
C PHE A 1016 -1.44 -10.29 -14.51
N ASP A 1017 -0.38 -10.28 -13.69
CA ASP A 1017 0.67 -9.25 -13.76
C ASP A 1017 1.71 -9.58 -14.83
N LYS A 1018 1.99 -10.88 -15.02
CA LYS A 1018 2.85 -11.38 -16.11
C LYS A 1018 2.10 -11.62 -17.41
N ASN A 1019 0.81 -11.95 -17.32
CA ASN A 1019 -0.06 -12.23 -18.47
C ASN A 1019 -1.28 -11.29 -18.52
N PRO A 1020 -1.07 -9.97 -18.60
CA PRO A 1020 -2.15 -8.98 -18.52
C PRO A 1020 -3.12 -9.05 -19.70
N GLY A 1021 -2.70 -9.61 -20.83
CA GLY A 1021 -3.47 -9.71 -22.07
C GLY A 1021 -4.70 -10.59 -21.95
N VAL A 1022 -4.74 -11.50 -20.97
CA VAL A 1022 -5.93 -12.34 -20.69
C VAL A 1022 -7.16 -11.46 -20.42
N LYS A 1023 -6.98 -10.31 -19.77
CA LYS A 1023 -8.05 -9.34 -19.48
C LYS A 1023 -8.65 -8.70 -20.73
N LEU A 1024 -7.93 -8.76 -21.85
CA LEU A 1024 -8.27 -8.13 -23.13
C LEU A 1024 -8.40 -9.17 -24.26
N LEU A 1025 -8.63 -10.45 -23.92
CA LEU A 1025 -8.66 -11.56 -24.89
C LEU A 1025 -9.65 -11.29 -26.04
N ASP A 1026 -10.88 -10.87 -25.73
CA ASP A 1026 -11.89 -10.57 -26.75
C ASP A 1026 -11.55 -9.32 -27.56
N THR A 1027 -10.90 -8.33 -26.93
CA THR A 1027 -10.36 -7.15 -27.61
C THR A 1027 -9.31 -7.53 -28.64
N TYR A 1028 -8.37 -8.43 -28.30
CA TYR A 1028 -7.37 -8.93 -29.25
C TYR A 1028 -7.97 -9.79 -30.35
N ARG A 1029 -8.97 -10.62 -30.03
CA ARG A 1029 -9.73 -11.39 -31.04
C ARG A 1029 -10.36 -10.44 -32.06
N GLY A 1030 -11.01 -9.37 -31.60
CA GLY A 1030 -11.62 -8.37 -32.47
C GLY A 1030 -10.61 -7.56 -33.28
N LEU A 1031 -9.59 -7.00 -32.62
CA LEU A 1031 -8.60 -6.11 -33.25
C LEU A 1031 -7.71 -6.82 -34.28
N PHE A 1032 -7.34 -8.07 -34.02
CA PHE A 1032 -6.41 -8.83 -34.87
C PHE A 1032 -7.11 -9.86 -35.77
N ALA A 1033 -8.45 -9.90 -35.79
CA ALA A 1033 -9.22 -10.80 -36.63
C ALA A 1033 -8.80 -10.67 -38.11
N VAL A 1034 -8.26 -11.76 -38.66
CA VAL A 1034 -7.89 -11.84 -40.08
C VAL A 1034 -9.13 -12.26 -40.86
N GLY A 1035 -9.70 -11.36 -41.66
CA GLY A 1035 -10.71 -11.72 -42.68
C GLY A 1035 -12.09 -11.04 -42.61
N GLN A 1036 -12.34 -10.08 -41.72
CA GLN A 1036 -13.58 -9.29 -41.74
C GLN A 1036 -13.31 -7.79 -41.94
N GLY A 1037 -12.88 -7.36 -43.14
CA GLY A 1037 -13.07 -6.00 -43.67
C GLY A 1037 -12.60 -4.78 -42.85
N PHE A 1038 -12.01 -4.93 -41.66
CA PHE A 1038 -11.65 -3.85 -40.76
C PHE A 1038 -10.24 -3.36 -41.12
N GLN A 1039 -10.17 -2.37 -42.01
CA GLN A 1039 -8.97 -1.59 -42.22
C GLN A 1039 -9.02 -0.36 -41.31
N ALA A 1040 -7.92 -0.08 -40.62
CA ALA A 1040 -7.77 1.19 -39.91
C ALA A 1040 -7.99 2.35 -40.91
N ALA A 1041 -8.76 3.36 -40.49
CA ALA A 1041 -8.99 4.54 -41.32
C ALA A 1041 -7.64 5.21 -41.63
N LYS A 1042 -7.46 5.63 -42.89
CA LYS A 1042 -6.34 6.48 -43.29
C LYS A 1042 -6.68 7.93 -42.99
N TYR A 1043 -5.67 8.75 -42.72
CA TYR A 1043 -5.86 10.16 -42.37
C TYR A 1043 -5.12 11.04 -43.37
N ASP A 1044 -5.78 12.09 -43.85
CA ASP A 1044 -5.10 13.17 -44.56
C ASP A 1044 -4.21 13.93 -43.56
N MET A 1045 -3.02 14.32 -44.00
CA MET A 1045 -1.98 14.95 -43.20
C MET A 1045 -1.39 16.18 -43.88
N GLU A 1046 -1.90 16.62 -45.05
CA GLU A 1046 -1.34 17.74 -45.79
C GLU A 1046 -1.40 19.07 -45.01
N ARG A 1047 -2.53 19.37 -44.35
CA ARG A 1047 -2.67 20.55 -43.50
C ARG A 1047 -1.80 20.41 -42.25
N THR A 1048 -1.83 19.26 -41.57
CA THR A 1048 -0.97 19.03 -40.39
C THR A 1048 0.51 19.20 -40.72
N LYS A 1049 1.04 18.62 -41.81
CA LYS A 1049 2.45 18.76 -42.20
C LYS A 1049 2.84 20.17 -42.63
N SER A 1050 1.93 20.90 -43.28
CA SER A 1050 2.19 22.31 -43.61
C SER A 1050 2.23 23.20 -42.36
N HIS A 1051 1.48 22.82 -41.31
CA HIS A 1051 1.36 23.59 -40.08
C HIS A 1051 2.30 23.13 -38.94
N SER A 1052 2.80 21.90 -38.95
CA SER A 1052 3.67 21.39 -37.89
C SER A 1052 5.00 20.92 -38.47
N PRO A 1053 6.11 21.65 -38.25
CA PRO A 1053 7.44 21.09 -38.51
C PRO A 1053 7.64 19.76 -37.79
N THR A 1054 7.15 19.63 -36.56
CA THR A 1054 7.24 18.38 -35.78
C THR A 1054 6.69 17.19 -36.58
N MET A 1055 5.46 17.30 -37.10
CA MET A 1055 4.87 16.19 -37.87
C MET A 1055 5.44 16.06 -39.29
N ARG A 1056 5.91 17.14 -39.90
CA ARG A 1056 6.55 17.09 -41.23
C ARG A 1056 7.89 16.36 -41.20
N GLU A 1057 8.64 16.49 -40.11
CA GLU A 1057 9.96 15.89 -39.93
C GLU A 1057 9.92 14.53 -39.21
N LEU A 1058 8.75 14.15 -38.69
CA LEU A 1058 8.53 12.89 -38.01
C LEU A 1058 8.76 11.70 -38.95
N GLY A 1059 9.74 10.87 -38.61
CA GLY A 1059 9.97 9.57 -39.26
C GLY A 1059 9.12 8.44 -38.67
N PRO A 1060 9.17 7.25 -39.30
CA PRO A 1060 8.45 6.08 -38.81
C PRO A 1060 9.01 5.58 -37.48
N VAL A 1061 8.21 4.81 -36.75
CA VAL A 1061 8.68 4.06 -35.59
C VAL A 1061 9.81 3.11 -36.04
N THR A 1062 10.98 3.23 -35.41
CA THR A 1062 12.15 2.41 -35.76
C THR A 1062 12.28 1.19 -34.85
N PRO A 1063 12.98 0.12 -35.30
CA PRO A 1063 13.38 -0.99 -34.44
C PRO A 1063 14.07 -0.54 -33.14
N GLU A 1064 14.95 0.46 -33.21
CA GLU A 1064 15.69 0.99 -32.05
C GLU A 1064 14.76 1.68 -31.06
N LEU A 1065 13.76 2.41 -31.54
CA LEU A 1065 12.76 3.06 -30.70
C LEU A 1065 11.84 2.02 -30.03
N MET A 1066 11.44 0.97 -30.75
CA MET A 1066 10.71 -0.14 -30.15
C MET A 1066 11.53 -0.83 -29.05
N LYS A 1067 12.83 -1.08 -29.30
CA LYS A 1067 13.76 -1.62 -28.29
C LYS A 1067 13.90 -0.68 -27.10
N ASN A 1068 13.82 0.64 -27.29
CA ASN A 1068 13.79 1.60 -26.20
C ASN A 1068 12.56 1.41 -25.31
N TRP A 1069 11.37 1.28 -25.88
CA TRP A 1069 10.16 1.02 -25.11
C TRP A 1069 10.21 -0.34 -24.38
N CYS A 1070 10.78 -1.37 -25.02
CA CYS A 1070 11.02 -2.66 -24.35
C CYS A 1070 11.93 -2.52 -23.11
N ARG A 1071 12.98 -1.68 -23.18
CA ARG A 1071 13.84 -1.35 -22.02
C ARG A 1071 13.06 -0.63 -20.93
N GLN A 1072 12.25 0.36 -21.29
CA GLN A 1072 11.42 1.11 -20.33
C GLN A 1072 10.42 0.20 -19.60
N TRP A 1073 9.82 -0.74 -20.32
CA TRP A 1073 8.84 -1.69 -19.77
C TRP A 1073 9.45 -2.72 -18.82
N GLY A 1074 10.67 -3.19 -19.10
CA GLY A 1074 11.40 -4.11 -18.23
C GLY A 1074 10.72 -5.47 -18.03
N PHE A 1075 10.13 -6.04 -19.08
CA PHE A 1075 9.45 -7.35 -19.05
C PHE A 1075 10.39 -8.58 -19.07
#